data_AF-A0A536XBF1-F1
#
_entry.id   AF-A0A536XBF1-F1
#
_cell.length_a   1.000
_cell.length_b   1.000
_cell.length_c   1.000
_cell.angle_alpha   90.00
_cell.angle_beta   90.00
_cell.angle_gamma   90.00
#
_symmetry.space_group_name_H-M   'P 1'
#
loop_
_entity.id
_entity.type
_entity.pdbx_description
1 polymer ?
#
loop_
_entity_poly.entity_id
_entity_poly.type
_entity_poly.pdbx_seq_one_letter_code
_entity_poly.pdbx_strand_id
1 'polypeptide(L)'
;SRMSYLVGIDIGGTFTDCAIVDGAGKLLTAKVPSTPPDFARSMMDALGAGAETLGLSLEEFCRDIAFLSHGTTVGTNTIIQKRGAKVGLITTKGHEDAIHIMRGSRGYGGRDIRKVVHFPETSKPAPIVPKRLIRGISERVDCFGEIVVALNEREAEGAIRDLVAQGVEAIAICFLWSFRNPAHENRVRAMVQELAPEVFVTTSFDIAPRWGEYERVTATALNAYLGPVMGGYLGRLDSSLRELGYQHGLQITQCGGGTVPVARAGEAPLLTLDSGPVSGVTASMFLGAAMGAKNVITTDMGGTSFDVSIIHQGKPAYSFISNTDQYEYFLPKVDLQAIGAGGGSLVRVQPEKRTMTVGPDSAGAFPGPVCYSRGGTVPTVTDAQLVLGYLDPDNFAGGRMTLDRKAATEAIAALGAEIGMDAIECAAGVCRIVELQMADIIRKVTVEKGFDPRDFVLFAFGGAGPAHAGVFARELGVRKLIIPQRKAASTWCAFGAAAADVLHIFEHTEIMATPAPAMRVNDALAALERSAKALMAEEGITAERQRYEFSLDVRHKGQINEVEITLPWARLPNEYEAQLRTLFVQRYEQLYGRGSALAGAQLEIVVCRLRAKALTPQPKLLRARKSTSRIPRAAMRRQRQIYWPDLGKRRATPVYDGELLASGNKIAGPAAAHAAMRRRARQFRTDIQVSAMETCTVESGLLRKKPCGQPAVAKCANCEQPLCSKHAIPRTSAGKKMLLCPECARAWKQSEKTLGELPATPASALPPQAEKPAAEKPATPPPPAKPAEKKNEPPPIEPSAPLEFTPEKKPEDKK
;
A
#
# COMPACT_ATOMS: atom_id res chain seq x y z
N SER A 1 25.70 26.99 18.74
CA SER A 1 25.06 26.38 17.57
C SER A 1 23.66 26.93 17.48
N ARG A 2 23.23 27.40 16.30
CA ARG A 2 21.80 27.63 16.04
C ARG A 2 21.07 26.28 16.15
N MET A 3 19.84 26.26 16.66
CA MET A 3 19.03 25.04 16.63
C MET A 3 18.64 24.78 15.18
N SER A 4 18.72 23.54 14.73
CA SER A 4 18.17 23.13 13.44
C SER A 4 17.05 22.12 13.65
N TYR A 5 15.96 22.29 12.90
CA TYR A 5 14.79 21.41 12.95
C TYR A 5 14.67 20.58 11.68
N LEU A 6 14.30 19.30 11.85
CA LEU A 6 13.82 18.43 10.77
C LEU A 6 12.32 18.33 10.93
N VAL A 7 11.58 18.73 9.90
CA VAL A 7 10.12 18.85 9.95
C VAL A 7 9.51 18.01 8.85
N GLY A 8 8.52 17.21 9.23
CA GLY A 8 7.73 16.41 8.32
C GLY A 8 6.26 16.65 8.57
N ILE A 9 5.49 16.75 7.48
CA ILE A 9 4.05 17.01 7.51
C ILE A 9 3.35 15.95 6.67
N ASP A 10 2.21 15.45 7.15
CA ASP A 10 1.34 14.53 6.43
C ASP A 10 -0.11 15.06 6.46
N ILE A 11 -0.66 15.35 5.27
CA ILE A 11 -2.02 15.86 5.11
C ILE A 11 -2.97 14.69 4.76
N GLY A 12 -3.57 14.13 5.81
CA GLY A 12 -4.67 13.18 5.71
C GLY A 12 -6.04 13.86 5.55
N GLY A 13 -7.05 13.07 5.19
CA GLY A 13 -8.42 13.57 4.96
C GLY A 13 -9.22 14.00 6.21
N THR A 14 -8.70 13.75 7.42
CA THR A 14 -9.36 14.13 8.69
C THR A 14 -8.53 15.16 9.48
N PHE A 15 -7.21 15.01 9.44
CA PHE A 15 -6.27 15.81 10.21
C PHE A 15 -4.96 15.94 9.43
N THR A 16 -4.25 17.05 9.68
CA THR A 16 -2.88 17.25 9.25
C THR A 16 -1.95 17.05 10.45
N ASP A 17 -0.94 16.20 10.25
CA ASP A 17 0.05 15.81 11.25
C ASP A 17 1.38 16.49 10.97
N CYS A 18 2.03 17.00 12.03
CA CYS A 18 3.36 17.57 11.97
C CYS A 18 4.27 16.90 13.00
N ALA A 19 5.45 16.48 12.56
CA ALA A 19 6.52 15.95 13.38
C ALA A 19 7.75 16.85 13.24
N ILE A 20 8.36 17.21 14.38
CA ILE A 20 9.51 18.10 14.47
C ILE A 20 10.59 17.39 15.29
N VAL A 21 11.78 17.24 14.74
CA VAL A 21 12.96 16.71 15.45
C VAL A 21 13.98 17.83 15.59
N ASP A 22 14.34 18.17 16.84
CA ASP A 22 15.40 19.14 17.10
C ASP A 22 16.82 18.53 16.94
N GLY A 23 17.85 19.39 16.89
CA GLY A 23 19.24 18.97 16.77
C GLY A 23 19.77 18.08 17.91
N ALA A 24 19.05 18.00 19.03
CA ALA A 24 19.33 17.10 20.16
C ALA A 24 18.63 15.72 20.00
N GLY A 25 17.69 15.57 19.08
CA GLY A 25 16.95 14.35 18.83
C GLY A 25 15.61 14.22 19.57
N LYS A 26 15.08 15.33 20.08
CA LYS A 26 13.76 15.36 20.73
C LYS A 26 12.67 15.44 19.66
N LEU A 27 11.76 14.47 19.68
CA LEU A 27 10.57 14.49 18.84
C LEU A 27 9.45 15.31 19.50
N LEU A 28 9.02 16.37 18.81
CA LEU A 28 7.84 17.18 19.08
C LEU A 28 6.81 16.93 17.97
N THR A 29 5.53 17.12 18.30
CA THR A 29 4.42 16.74 17.40
C THR A 29 3.19 17.62 17.63
N ALA A 30 2.63 18.08 16.52
CA ALA A 30 1.37 18.81 16.43
C ALA A 30 0.38 18.06 15.53
N LYS A 31 -0.92 18.23 15.79
CA LYS A 31 -2.01 17.78 14.91
C LYS A 31 -3.10 18.83 14.90
N VAL A 32 -3.52 19.23 13.71
CA VAL A 32 -4.62 20.15 13.45
C VAL A 32 -5.68 19.45 12.59
N PRO A 33 -6.97 19.85 12.65
CA PRO A 33 -7.95 19.41 11.66
C PRO A 33 -7.47 19.78 10.24
N SER A 34 -7.74 18.92 9.26
CA SER A 34 -7.54 19.31 7.85
C SER A 34 -8.67 20.25 7.41
N THR A 35 -8.34 21.18 6.53
CA THR A 35 -9.23 22.27 6.08
C THR A 35 -9.55 22.14 4.58
N PRO A 36 -10.13 21.01 4.10
CA PRO A 36 -10.41 20.85 2.68
C PRO A 36 -11.44 21.90 2.18
N PRO A 37 -11.28 22.43 0.96
CA PRO A 37 -10.27 22.10 -0.05
C PRO A 37 -8.91 22.81 0.13
N ASP A 38 -8.76 23.70 1.11
CA ASP A 38 -7.53 24.45 1.37
C ASP A 38 -6.51 23.65 2.22
N PHE A 39 -5.87 22.70 1.53
CA PHE A 39 -4.77 21.92 2.11
C PHE A 39 -3.51 22.76 2.35
N ALA A 40 -3.33 23.89 1.65
CA ALA A 40 -2.18 24.76 1.87
C ALA A 40 -2.26 25.41 3.25
N ARG A 41 -3.42 25.99 3.60
CA ARG A 41 -3.69 26.45 4.96
C ARG A 41 -3.54 25.36 6.01
N SER A 42 -3.95 24.13 5.70
CA SER A 42 -3.81 22.99 6.63
C SER A 42 -2.35 22.72 7.02
N MET A 43 -1.41 22.90 6.08
CA MET A 43 0.04 22.83 6.34
C MET A 43 0.51 24.00 7.22
N MET A 44 0.06 25.22 6.93
CA MET A 44 0.43 26.42 7.68
C MET A 44 -0.09 26.39 9.13
N ASP A 45 -1.35 25.98 9.33
CA ASP A 45 -1.95 25.77 10.65
C ASP A 45 -1.14 24.72 11.47
N ALA A 46 -0.63 23.68 10.80
CA ALA A 46 0.20 22.65 11.43
C ALA A 46 1.62 23.13 11.79
N LEU A 47 2.25 23.95 10.94
CA LEU A 47 3.53 24.61 11.23
C LEU A 47 3.40 25.61 12.37
N GLY A 48 2.35 26.42 12.39
CA GLY A 48 2.05 27.37 13.46
C GLY A 48 1.86 26.66 14.81
N ALA A 49 1.03 25.61 14.86
CA ALA A 49 0.89 24.76 16.04
C ALA A 49 2.20 24.05 16.44
N GLY A 50 3.11 23.83 15.48
CA GLY A 50 4.48 23.37 15.72
C GLY A 50 5.33 24.42 16.45
N ALA A 51 5.39 25.64 15.91
CA ALA A 51 6.10 26.78 16.47
C ALA A 51 5.61 27.15 17.89
N GLU A 52 4.30 27.12 18.11
CA GLU A 52 3.69 27.29 19.45
C GLU A 52 4.25 26.28 20.47
N THR A 53 4.46 25.01 20.08
CA THR A 53 5.03 24.00 21.00
C THR A 53 6.51 24.19 21.30
N LEU A 54 7.20 25.00 20.50
CA LEU A 54 8.59 25.44 20.71
C LEU A 54 8.67 26.79 21.45
N GLY A 55 7.59 27.56 21.50
CA GLY A 55 7.58 28.93 22.01
C GLY A 55 8.24 29.93 21.06
N LEU A 56 8.18 29.67 19.75
CA LEU A 56 8.73 30.52 18.69
C LEU A 56 7.61 31.17 17.86
N SER A 57 7.91 32.30 17.20
CA SER A 57 7.11 32.74 16.06
C SER A 57 7.25 31.78 14.87
N LEU A 58 6.31 31.83 13.92
CA LEU A 58 6.35 30.99 12.72
C LEU A 58 7.57 31.34 11.84
N GLU A 59 7.90 32.61 11.74
CA GLU A 59 9.03 33.16 10.99
C GLU A 59 10.38 32.80 11.61
N GLU A 60 10.50 32.77 12.95
CA GLU A 60 11.68 32.22 13.63
C GLU A 60 11.79 30.72 13.40
N PHE A 61 10.69 29.98 13.53
CA PHE A 61 10.68 28.54 13.33
C PHE A 61 11.10 28.18 11.89
N CYS A 62 10.45 28.75 10.87
CA CYS A 62 10.73 28.48 9.45
C CYS A 62 12.19 28.78 9.04
N ARG A 63 12.81 29.84 9.59
CA ARG A 63 14.23 30.16 9.34
C ARG A 63 15.22 29.16 9.94
N ASP A 64 14.82 28.43 10.97
CA ASP A 64 15.66 27.45 11.67
C ASP A 64 15.33 25.99 11.27
N ILE A 65 14.39 25.76 10.33
CA ILE A 65 14.17 24.44 9.70
C ILE A 65 15.30 24.15 8.71
N ALA A 66 16.03 23.05 8.91
CA ALA A 66 17.09 22.59 8.00
C ALA A 66 16.59 21.59 6.94
N PHE A 67 15.42 20.99 7.15
CA PHE A 67 14.75 20.10 6.20
C PHE A 67 13.25 20.10 6.46
N LEU A 68 12.45 20.45 5.45
CA LEU A 68 10.99 20.38 5.49
C LEU A 68 10.47 19.43 4.41
N SER A 69 9.76 18.39 4.83
CA SER A 69 9.12 17.42 3.95
C SER A 69 7.61 17.35 4.13
N HIS A 70 6.88 17.12 3.04
CA HIS A 70 5.43 17.12 3.00
C HIS A 70 4.88 15.92 2.20
N GLY A 71 4.05 15.10 2.84
CA GLY A 71 3.24 14.04 2.24
C GLY A 71 1.78 14.47 2.08
N THR A 72 1.17 14.12 0.94
CA THR A 72 -0.14 14.67 0.57
C THR A 72 -1.06 13.68 -0.10
N THR A 73 -2.35 13.75 0.26
CA THR A 73 -3.43 12.98 -0.36
C THR A 73 -4.13 13.74 -1.50
N VAL A 74 -3.69 14.96 -1.83
CA VAL A 74 -4.35 15.82 -2.86
C VAL A 74 -4.40 15.12 -4.21
N GLY A 75 -3.29 14.55 -4.70
CA GLY A 75 -3.25 13.84 -5.99
C GLY A 75 -4.24 12.67 -6.07
N THR A 76 -4.22 11.78 -5.08
CA THR A 76 -5.13 10.63 -5.01
C THR A 76 -6.60 11.08 -4.95
N ASN A 77 -6.91 12.11 -4.15
CA ASN A 77 -8.25 12.68 -4.06
C ASN A 77 -8.71 13.33 -5.38
N THR A 78 -7.81 14.01 -6.11
CA THR A 78 -8.12 14.66 -7.40
C THR A 78 -8.54 13.65 -8.47
N ILE A 79 -7.89 12.47 -8.52
CA ILE A 79 -8.29 11.37 -9.41
C ILE A 79 -9.66 10.81 -9.01
N ILE A 80 -9.84 10.46 -7.73
CA ILE A 80 -11.07 9.84 -7.22
C ILE A 80 -12.28 10.77 -7.36
N GLN A 81 -12.12 12.06 -7.06
CA GLN A 81 -13.19 13.06 -7.14
C GLN A 81 -13.42 13.59 -8.56
N LYS A 82 -12.60 13.18 -9.55
CA LYS A 82 -12.64 13.68 -10.93
C LYS A 82 -12.51 15.21 -11.04
N ARG A 83 -11.56 15.78 -10.29
CA ARG A 83 -11.30 17.23 -10.18
C ARG A 83 -9.95 17.66 -10.76
N GLY A 84 -9.36 16.85 -11.61
CA GLY A 84 -8.12 17.18 -12.34
C GLY A 84 -8.37 18.03 -13.58
N ALA A 85 -7.27 18.39 -14.21
CA ALA A 85 -7.21 19.23 -15.40
C ALA A 85 -7.91 18.59 -16.61
N LYS A 86 -8.38 19.42 -17.54
CA LYS A 86 -8.88 18.97 -18.83
C LYS A 86 -7.71 18.61 -19.76
N VAL A 87 -7.49 17.31 -19.94
CA VAL A 87 -6.35 16.77 -20.68
C VAL A 87 -6.68 16.54 -22.16
N GLY A 88 -5.77 16.96 -23.04
CA GLY A 88 -5.62 16.44 -24.39
C GLY A 88 -4.59 15.31 -24.44
N LEU A 89 -4.80 14.31 -25.30
CA LEU A 89 -3.88 13.18 -25.46
C LEU A 89 -3.45 13.05 -26.92
N ILE A 90 -2.14 13.03 -27.15
CA ILE A 90 -1.53 12.81 -28.46
C ILE A 90 -0.93 11.41 -28.47
N THR A 91 -1.34 10.57 -29.42
CA THR A 91 -0.88 9.18 -29.58
C THR A 91 -0.41 8.91 -31.00
N THR A 92 0.19 7.73 -31.19
CA THR A 92 0.37 7.17 -32.54
C THR A 92 -1.00 6.97 -33.19
N LYS A 93 -1.12 7.29 -34.48
CA LYS A 93 -2.36 7.11 -35.26
C LYS A 93 -2.83 5.65 -35.24
N GLY A 94 -4.14 5.43 -35.14
CA GLY A 94 -4.77 4.11 -34.98
C GLY A 94 -4.61 3.48 -33.58
N HIS A 95 -4.05 4.20 -32.60
CA HIS A 95 -3.85 3.74 -31.22
C HIS A 95 -4.52 4.68 -30.19
N GLU A 96 -5.34 5.62 -30.65
CA GLU A 96 -6.05 6.65 -29.87
C GLU A 96 -6.95 6.02 -28.79
N ASP A 97 -7.57 4.89 -29.11
CA ASP A 97 -8.52 4.21 -28.25
C ASP A 97 -7.87 3.35 -27.14
N ALA A 98 -6.54 3.24 -27.07
CA ALA A 98 -5.85 2.35 -26.13
C ALA A 98 -6.28 2.57 -24.66
N ILE A 99 -6.34 3.83 -24.22
CA ILE A 99 -6.78 4.22 -22.86
C ILE A 99 -8.26 3.88 -22.61
N HIS A 100 -9.10 3.90 -23.64
CA HIS A 100 -10.51 3.53 -23.54
C HIS A 100 -10.75 2.02 -23.64
N ILE A 101 -9.92 1.29 -24.39
CA ILE A 101 -9.99 -0.17 -24.51
C ILE A 101 -9.57 -0.83 -23.19
N MET A 102 -8.57 -0.27 -22.50
CA MET A 102 -8.04 -0.74 -21.21
C MET A 102 -7.51 -2.18 -21.27
N ARG A 103 -6.84 -2.57 -22.37
CA ARG A 103 -6.44 -3.97 -22.67
C ARG A 103 -7.61 -4.98 -22.59
N GLY A 104 -8.85 -4.52 -22.76
CA GLY A 104 -10.06 -5.34 -22.60
C GLY A 104 -10.51 -5.57 -21.15
N SER A 105 -9.81 -5.04 -20.14
CA SER A 105 -10.01 -5.29 -18.70
C SER A 105 -11.34 -4.83 -18.09
N ARG A 106 -12.30 -4.33 -18.90
CA ARG A 106 -13.65 -3.86 -18.53
C ARG A 106 -13.77 -2.90 -17.33
N GLY A 107 -12.67 -2.37 -16.77
CA GLY A 107 -12.69 -1.61 -15.51
C GLY A 107 -12.68 -2.49 -14.26
N TYR A 108 -12.19 -3.74 -14.33
CA TYR A 108 -12.06 -4.64 -13.18
C TYR A 108 -11.01 -4.19 -12.16
N GLY A 109 -9.98 -3.45 -12.59
CA GLY A 109 -8.86 -3.04 -11.73
C GLY A 109 -9.33 -2.36 -10.45
N GLY A 110 -8.82 -2.78 -9.29
CA GLY A 110 -9.18 -2.22 -7.99
C GLY A 110 -10.62 -2.46 -7.51
N ARG A 111 -11.47 -3.22 -8.23
CA ARG A 111 -12.84 -3.55 -7.77
C ARG A 111 -12.87 -4.73 -6.81
N ASP A 112 -13.91 -4.76 -5.97
CA ASP A 112 -14.30 -5.94 -5.18
C ASP A 112 -14.56 -7.14 -6.11
N ILE A 113 -14.01 -8.31 -5.78
CA ILE A 113 -14.10 -9.54 -6.58
C ILE A 113 -15.56 -9.92 -6.93
N ARG A 114 -16.53 -9.62 -6.06
CA ARG A 114 -17.96 -9.85 -6.31
C ARG A 114 -18.48 -9.03 -7.48
N LYS A 115 -18.00 -7.79 -7.63
CA LYS A 115 -18.33 -6.93 -8.78
C LYS A 115 -17.62 -7.40 -10.05
N VAL A 116 -16.38 -7.86 -9.94
CA VAL A 116 -15.59 -8.40 -11.07
C VAL A 116 -16.28 -9.60 -11.72
N VAL A 117 -16.85 -10.51 -10.93
CA VAL A 117 -17.57 -11.69 -11.47
C VAL A 117 -19.03 -11.39 -11.86
N HIS A 118 -19.59 -10.25 -11.45
CA HIS A 118 -20.96 -9.85 -11.76
C HIS A 118 -21.00 -8.94 -13.00
N PHE A 119 -20.88 -9.55 -14.18
CA PHE A 119 -20.75 -8.83 -15.46
C PHE A 119 -21.77 -7.70 -15.70
N PRO A 120 -23.07 -7.81 -15.34
CA PRO A 120 -24.05 -6.72 -15.56
C PRO A 120 -23.80 -5.46 -14.71
N GLU A 121 -23.10 -5.58 -13.57
CA GLU A 121 -22.77 -4.45 -12.69
C GLU A 121 -21.34 -3.90 -12.93
N THR A 122 -20.61 -4.48 -13.89
CA THR A 122 -19.29 -3.99 -14.28
C THR A 122 -19.40 -2.87 -15.31
N SER A 123 -18.69 -1.77 -15.03
CA SER A 123 -18.59 -0.61 -15.91
C SER A 123 -17.14 -0.13 -15.98
N LYS A 124 -16.76 0.53 -17.09
CA LYS A 124 -15.50 1.27 -17.14
C LYS A 124 -15.62 2.57 -16.32
N PRO A 125 -14.51 3.09 -15.75
CA PRO A 125 -14.51 4.39 -15.07
C PRO A 125 -14.93 5.51 -16.03
N ALA A 126 -15.44 6.61 -15.48
CA ALA A 126 -15.60 7.84 -16.26
C ALA A 126 -14.22 8.28 -16.81
N PRO A 127 -14.12 8.53 -18.13
CA PRO A 127 -12.83 8.71 -18.79
C PRO A 127 -12.15 10.01 -18.37
N ILE A 128 -10.90 9.91 -17.91
CA ILE A 128 -10.07 11.09 -17.58
C ILE A 128 -9.69 11.91 -18.83
N VAL A 129 -9.60 11.24 -19.99
CA VAL A 129 -9.51 11.88 -21.31
C VAL A 129 -10.70 11.38 -22.15
N PRO A 130 -11.64 12.23 -22.56
CA PRO A 130 -12.71 11.82 -23.47
C PRO A 130 -12.19 11.72 -24.91
N LYS A 131 -12.64 10.72 -25.68
CA LYS A 131 -12.23 10.48 -27.09
C LYS A 131 -12.06 11.72 -27.96
N ARG A 132 -12.97 12.70 -27.84
CA ARG A 132 -12.92 13.97 -28.61
C ARG A 132 -11.66 14.82 -28.36
N LEU A 133 -10.93 14.57 -27.27
CA LEU A 133 -9.65 15.21 -26.91
C LEU A 133 -8.43 14.29 -27.16
N ILE A 134 -8.59 13.22 -27.94
CA ILE A 134 -7.48 12.33 -28.34
C ILE A 134 -7.15 12.58 -29.83
N ARG A 135 -5.87 12.71 -30.17
CA ARG A 135 -5.38 12.95 -31.54
C ARG A 135 -4.30 11.95 -31.90
N GLY A 136 -4.47 11.26 -33.02
CA GLY A 136 -3.48 10.34 -33.58
C GLY A 136 -2.61 11.02 -34.64
N ILE A 137 -1.29 10.98 -34.45
CA ILE A 137 -0.31 11.55 -35.40
C ILE A 137 0.30 10.45 -36.25
N SER A 138 0.47 10.71 -37.56
CA SER A 138 1.19 9.81 -38.46
C SER A 138 2.67 9.81 -38.08
N GLU A 139 3.07 8.76 -37.39
CA GLU A 139 4.35 8.54 -36.73
C GLU A 139 4.48 7.03 -36.49
N ARG A 140 5.69 6.47 -36.56
CA ARG A 140 5.93 5.09 -36.10
C ARG A 140 7.39 4.82 -35.79
N VAL A 141 7.63 4.39 -34.55
CA VAL A 141 8.84 3.66 -34.12
C VAL A 141 8.52 2.17 -33.98
N ASP A 142 9.47 1.29 -34.31
CA ASP A 142 9.34 -0.17 -34.14
C ASP A 142 9.91 -0.72 -32.82
N CYS A 143 9.90 -2.04 -32.65
CA CYS A 143 10.40 -2.70 -31.44
C CYS A 143 11.93 -2.66 -31.26
N PHE A 144 12.68 -2.39 -32.33
CA PHE A 144 14.13 -2.26 -32.27
C PHE A 144 14.54 -0.83 -31.90
N GLY A 145 13.74 0.15 -32.31
CA GLY A 145 13.93 1.59 -32.10
C GLY A 145 13.99 2.40 -33.40
N GLU A 146 13.80 1.74 -34.54
CA GLU A 146 13.92 2.33 -35.88
C GLU A 146 12.67 3.14 -36.24
N ILE A 147 12.88 4.24 -36.97
CA ILE A 147 11.80 5.10 -37.45
C ILE A 147 11.24 4.50 -38.74
N VAL A 148 10.05 3.89 -38.64
CA VAL A 148 9.32 3.31 -39.78
C VAL A 148 8.48 4.38 -40.50
N VAL A 149 7.93 5.33 -39.74
CA VAL A 149 7.23 6.50 -40.27
C VAL A 149 7.71 7.73 -39.50
N ALA A 150 8.33 8.67 -40.21
CA ALA A 150 8.78 9.93 -39.63
C ALA A 150 7.60 10.75 -39.08
N LEU A 151 7.84 11.50 -38.00
CA LEU A 151 6.84 12.38 -37.39
C LEU A 151 6.27 13.39 -38.41
N ASN A 152 4.96 13.33 -38.64
CA ASN A 152 4.25 14.36 -39.39
C ASN A 152 4.05 15.61 -38.53
N GLU A 153 5.03 16.53 -38.56
CA GLU A 153 4.99 17.76 -37.75
C GLU A 153 3.77 18.65 -38.06
N ARG A 154 3.23 18.62 -39.28
CA ARG A 154 2.03 19.40 -39.65
C ARG A 154 0.76 18.85 -38.99
N GLU A 155 0.62 17.52 -38.94
CA GLU A 155 -0.45 16.89 -38.15
C GLU A 155 -0.27 17.16 -36.65
N ALA A 156 0.97 17.14 -36.14
CA ALA A 156 1.25 17.43 -34.74
C ALA A 156 0.89 18.88 -34.37
N GLU A 157 1.33 19.88 -35.13
CA GLU A 157 0.96 21.29 -34.93
C GLU A 157 -0.58 21.47 -34.99
N GLY A 158 -1.23 20.90 -36.00
CA GLY A 158 -2.68 20.97 -36.15
C GLY A 158 -3.44 20.37 -34.95
N ALA A 159 -2.98 19.21 -34.46
CA ALA A 159 -3.52 18.56 -33.27
C ALA A 159 -3.32 19.39 -31.99
N ILE A 160 -2.14 19.98 -31.81
CA ILE A 160 -1.85 20.86 -30.66
C ILE A 160 -2.79 22.06 -30.69
N ARG A 161 -2.87 22.78 -31.82
CA ARG A 161 -3.74 23.96 -31.97
C ARG A 161 -5.21 23.63 -31.74
N ASP A 162 -5.71 22.51 -32.24
CA ASP A 162 -7.10 22.07 -32.05
C ASP A 162 -7.41 21.66 -30.61
N LEU A 163 -6.48 21.00 -29.90
CA LEU A 163 -6.64 20.69 -28.47
C LEU A 163 -6.64 21.97 -27.63
N VAL A 164 -5.72 22.91 -27.91
CA VAL A 164 -5.65 24.23 -27.24
C VAL A 164 -6.91 25.05 -27.51
N ALA A 165 -7.42 25.07 -28.75
CA ALA A 165 -8.68 25.75 -29.10
C ALA A 165 -9.90 25.15 -28.40
N GLN A 166 -9.87 23.84 -28.10
CA GLN A 166 -10.87 23.21 -27.24
C GLN A 166 -10.69 23.52 -25.76
N GLY A 167 -9.65 24.26 -25.34
CA GLY A 167 -9.38 24.64 -23.96
C GLY A 167 -8.96 23.45 -23.11
N VAL A 168 -7.92 22.71 -23.53
CA VAL A 168 -7.19 21.80 -22.65
C VAL A 168 -6.20 22.57 -21.78
N GLU A 169 -6.05 22.15 -20.53
CA GLU A 169 -5.10 22.73 -19.58
C GLU A 169 -3.77 21.94 -19.55
N ALA A 170 -3.78 20.72 -20.09
CA ALA A 170 -2.63 19.83 -20.15
C ALA A 170 -2.65 18.94 -21.39
N ILE A 171 -1.47 18.59 -21.92
CA ILE A 171 -1.28 17.66 -23.03
C ILE A 171 -0.38 16.50 -22.60
N ALA A 172 -0.91 15.28 -22.70
CA ALA A 172 -0.16 14.03 -22.58
C ALA A 172 0.30 13.55 -23.96
N ILE A 173 1.55 13.10 -24.09
CA ILE A 173 2.11 12.56 -25.34
C ILE A 173 2.58 11.12 -25.11
N CYS A 174 1.99 10.16 -25.81
CA CYS A 174 2.36 8.75 -25.69
C CYS A 174 2.42 8.07 -27.07
N PHE A 175 3.62 7.96 -27.62
CA PHE A 175 3.89 7.20 -28.84
C PHE A 175 4.30 5.76 -28.51
N LEU A 176 4.04 4.83 -29.45
CA LEU A 176 4.51 3.46 -29.30
C LEU A 176 6.04 3.42 -29.39
N TRP A 177 6.65 2.53 -28.60
CA TRP A 177 8.09 2.32 -28.55
C TRP A 177 8.94 3.57 -28.23
N SER A 178 8.34 4.67 -27.74
CA SER A 178 9.07 5.87 -27.34
C SER A 178 10.05 5.64 -26.17
N PHE A 179 9.88 4.56 -25.40
CA PHE A 179 10.86 4.08 -24.42
C PHE A 179 12.14 3.50 -25.04
N ARG A 180 12.11 3.11 -26.33
CA ARG A 180 13.29 2.73 -27.12
C ARG A 180 13.88 3.94 -27.86
N ASN A 181 13.03 4.78 -28.45
CA ASN A 181 13.44 5.97 -29.17
C ASN A 181 12.48 7.16 -28.89
N PRO A 182 12.83 8.09 -27.98
CA PRO A 182 11.94 9.19 -27.58
C PRO A 182 11.92 10.38 -28.54
N ALA A 183 12.64 10.33 -29.68
CA ALA A 183 12.86 11.49 -30.55
C ALA A 183 11.54 12.18 -30.97
N HIS A 184 10.53 11.41 -31.36
CA HIS A 184 9.23 11.96 -31.75
C HIS A 184 8.46 12.58 -30.56
N GLU A 185 8.48 11.98 -29.36
CA GLU A 185 7.82 12.57 -28.19
C GLU A 185 8.49 13.88 -27.77
N ASN A 186 9.82 13.92 -27.78
CA ASN A 186 10.58 15.11 -27.42
C ASN A 186 10.35 16.24 -28.43
N ARG A 187 10.24 15.93 -29.73
CA ARG A 187 9.94 16.94 -30.76
C ARG A 187 8.51 17.49 -30.65
N VAL A 188 7.51 16.65 -30.38
CA VAL A 188 6.13 17.14 -30.13
C VAL A 188 6.03 17.92 -28.82
N ARG A 189 6.77 17.54 -27.77
CA ARG A 189 6.86 18.32 -26.51
C ARG A 189 7.39 19.73 -26.78
N ALA A 190 8.47 19.85 -27.54
CA ALA A 190 9.02 21.15 -27.93
C ALA A 190 7.98 22.01 -28.67
N MET A 191 7.25 21.42 -29.64
CA MET A 191 6.16 22.14 -30.32
C MET A 191 5.06 22.61 -29.35
N VAL A 192 4.67 21.82 -28.35
CA VAL A 192 3.69 22.28 -27.34
C VAL A 192 4.24 23.47 -26.55
N GLN A 193 5.50 23.42 -26.13
CA GLN A 193 6.16 24.52 -25.41
C GLN A 193 6.33 25.79 -26.26
N GLU A 194 6.54 25.64 -27.57
CA GLU A 194 6.61 26.74 -28.54
C GLU A 194 5.22 27.36 -28.85
N LEU A 195 4.16 26.55 -28.90
CA LEU A 195 2.83 26.96 -29.38
C LEU A 195 1.84 27.34 -28.27
N ALA A 196 2.00 26.78 -27.06
CA ALA A 196 1.10 26.94 -25.92
C ALA A 196 1.89 26.78 -24.59
N PRO A 197 2.82 27.70 -24.27
CA PRO A 197 3.71 27.59 -23.11
C PRO A 197 2.97 27.56 -21.75
N GLU A 198 1.71 28.00 -21.69
CA GLU A 198 0.84 27.92 -20.52
C GLU A 198 0.23 26.52 -20.28
N VAL A 199 0.27 25.63 -21.28
CA VAL A 199 -0.31 24.29 -21.20
C VAL A 199 0.70 23.31 -20.62
N PHE A 200 0.31 22.59 -19.57
CA PHE A 200 1.18 21.58 -18.95
C PHE A 200 1.43 20.42 -19.93
N VAL A 201 2.70 20.15 -20.26
CA VAL A 201 3.06 19.05 -21.18
C VAL A 201 3.86 17.96 -20.48
N THR A 202 3.53 16.70 -20.76
CA THR A 202 4.27 15.54 -20.23
C THR A 202 4.28 14.41 -21.27
N THR A 203 5.34 13.61 -21.30
CA THR A 203 5.48 12.50 -22.26
C THR A 203 5.74 11.17 -21.56
N SER A 204 5.36 10.09 -22.23
CA SER A 204 5.43 8.74 -21.66
C SER A 204 6.85 8.24 -21.42
N PHE A 205 7.84 8.79 -22.12
CA PHE A 205 9.26 8.56 -21.84
C PHE A 205 9.69 9.03 -20.43
N ASP A 206 9.26 10.22 -19.99
CA ASP A 206 9.71 10.81 -18.72
C ASP A 206 9.03 10.19 -17.49
N ILE A 207 7.85 9.61 -17.68
CA ILE A 207 6.98 9.09 -16.61
C ILE A 207 7.02 7.57 -16.53
N ALA A 208 7.05 6.87 -17.68
CA ALA A 208 6.95 5.42 -17.76
C ALA A 208 7.74 4.83 -18.96
N PRO A 209 9.08 4.86 -18.95
CA PRO A 209 9.93 4.30 -20.00
C PRO A 209 10.05 2.76 -19.93
N ARG A 210 8.93 2.06 -19.77
CA ARG A 210 8.84 0.57 -19.70
C ARG A 210 8.06 0.01 -20.89
N TRP A 211 8.01 -1.31 -21.04
CA TRP A 211 7.21 -1.99 -22.08
C TRP A 211 5.75 -2.21 -21.63
N GLY A 212 4.79 -1.83 -22.48
CA GLY A 212 3.34 -2.02 -22.30
C GLY A 212 2.58 -0.73 -22.62
N GLU A 213 1.69 -0.72 -23.62
CA GLU A 213 1.13 0.55 -24.16
C GLU A 213 0.09 1.20 -23.24
N TYR A 214 -0.81 0.41 -22.66
CA TYR A 214 -1.94 0.91 -21.86
C TYR A 214 -1.49 1.52 -20.53
N GLU A 215 -0.61 0.85 -19.81
CA GLU A 215 -0.12 1.29 -18.50
C GLU A 215 0.71 2.57 -18.61
N ARG A 216 1.39 2.78 -19.75
CA ARG A 216 2.13 4.01 -20.08
C ARG A 216 1.22 5.16 -20.46
N VAL A 217 0.28 4.96 -21.39
CA VAL A 217 -0.65 6.03 -21.80
C VAL A 217 -1.49 6.48 -20.60
N THR A 218 -1.85 5.54 -19.73
CA THR A 218 -2.57 5.81 -18.47
C THR A 218 -1.70 6.57 -17.47
N ALA A 219 -0.45 6.19 -17.24
CA ALA A 219 0.48 6.96 -16.40
C ALA A 219 0.64 8.40 -16.90
N THR A 220 0.85 8.57 -18.21
CA THR A 220 1.07 9.87 -18.86
C THR A 220 -0.17 10.75 -18.79
N ALA A 221 -1.36 10.19 -19.07
CA ALA A 221 -2.62 10.89 -18.97
C ALA A 221 -2.97 11.28 -17.53
N LEU A 222 -2.72 10.41 -16.54
CA LEU A 222 -2.90 10.74 -15.12
C LEU A 222 -1.91 11.82 -14.66
N ASN A 223 -0.66 11.80 -15.14
CA ASN A 223 0.31 12.85 -14.82
C ASN A 223 -0.14 14.21 -15.38
N ALA A 224 -0.61 14.26 -16.63
CA ALA A 224 -1.22 15.46 -17.22
C ALA A 224 -2.48 15.93 -16.47
N TYR A 225 -3.33 14.99 -16.04
CA TYR A 225 -4.56 15.26 -15.28
C TYR A 225 -4.28 15.90 -13.91
N LEU A 226 -3.13 15.59 -13.31
CA LEU A 226 -2.68 16.12 -12.03
C LEU A 226 -1.83 17.40 -12.16
N GLY A 227 -1.09 17.57 -13.25
CA GLY A 227 -0.10 18.62 -13.49
C GLY A 227 -0.52 20.02 -13.01
N PRO A 228 -1.52 20.66 -13.64
CA PRO A 228 -1.94 22.02 -13.26
C PRO A 228 -2.40 22.15 -11.80
N VAL A 229 -3.16 21.17 -11.29
CA VAL A 229 -3.69 21.19 -9.91
C VAL A 229 -2.57 21.08 -8.88
N MET A 230 -1.65 20.13 -9.07
CA MET A 230 -0.55 19.86 -8.14
C MET A 230 0.55 20.92 -8.25
N GLY A 231 0.93 21.33 -9.46
CA GLY A 231 1.92 22.39 -9.67
C GLY A 231 1.49 23.71 -9.02
N GLY A 232 0.24 24.14 -9.23
CA GLY A 232 -0.30 25.34 -8.58
C GLY A 232 -0.39 25.24 -7.06
N TYR A 233 -0.73 24.07 -6.52
CA TYR A 233 -0.77 23.82 -5.07
C TYR A 233 0.63 23.87 -4.43
N LEU A 234 1.58 23.11 -4.98
CA LEU A 234 2.93 22.98 -4.45
C LEU A 234 3.74 24.28 -4.62
N GLY A 235 3.59 24.97 -5.76
CA GLY A 235 4.26 26.25 -6.01
C GLY A 235 3.81 27.35 -5.04
N ARG A 236 2.51 27.44 -4.72
CA ARG A 236 2.03 28.39 -3.69
C ARG A 236 2.61 28.09 -2.31
N LEU A 237 2.65 26.81 -1.92
CA LEU A 237 3.23 26.39 -0.63
C LEU A 237 4.71 26.75 -0.53
N ASP A 238 5.52 26.43 -1.54
CA ASP A 238 6.95 26.75 -1.53
C ASP A 238 7.21 28.27 -1.49
N SER A 239 6.40 29.07 -2.21
CA SER A 239 6.46 30.54 -2.15
C SER A 239 6.15 31.09 -0.76
N SER A 240 5.05 30.67 -0.12
CA SER A 240 4.69 31.14 1.23
C SER A 240 5.72 30.72 2.30
N LEU A 241 6.39 29.58 2.12
CA LEU A 241 7.49 29.18 3.00
C LEU A 241 8.73 30.07 2.83
N ARG A 242 9.06 30.47 1.60
CA ARG A 242 10.16 31.42 1.32
C ARG A 242 9.88 32.81 1.89
N GLU A 243 8.62 33.28 1.82
CA GLU A 243 8.18 34.54 2.45
C GLU A 243 8.38 34.53 3.98
N LEU A 244 8.19 33.37 4.62
CA LEU A 244 8.48 33.14 6.04
C LEU A 244 9.96 32.88 6.35
N GLY A 245 10.85 32.98 5.34
CA GLY A 245 12.30 32.88 5.48
C GLY A 245 12.89 31.48 5.44
N TYR A 246 12.14 30.44 5.04
CA TYR A 246 12.70 29.10 4.83
C TYR A 246 13.58 29.05 3.57
N GLN A 247 14.79 28.50 3.69
CA GLN A 247 15.86 28.65 2.68
C GLN A 247 16.17 27.39 1.85
N HIS A 248 15.66 26.22 2.22
CA HIS A 248 16.15 24.94 1.67
C HIS A 248 15.23 24.28 0.62
N GLY A 249 14.12 24.94 0.25
CA GLY A 249 13.13 24.43 -0.70
C GLY A 249 12.28 23.30 -0.11
N LEU A 250 10.98 23.28 -0.42
CA LEU A 250 10.06 22.27 0.06
C LEU A 250 10.32 20.92 -0.63
N GLN A 251 10.40 19.86 0.17
CA GLN A 251 10.54 18.48 -0.28
C GLN A 251 9.19 17.77 -0.19
N ILE A 252 8.84 16.98 -1.20
CA ILE A 252 7.58 16.25 -1.28
C ILE A 252 7.88 14.75 -1.17
N THR A 253 7.17 14.02 -0.29
CA THR A 253 7.34 12.57 -0.21
C THR A 253 6.68 11.89 -1.41
N GLN A 254 7.22 10.75 -1.82
CA GLN A 254 6.79 10.05 -3.03
C GLN A 254 6.43 8.59 -2.79
N CYS A 255 5.67 8.01 -3.72
CA CYS A 255 5.22 6.63 -3.74
C CYS A 255 6.37 5.62 -3.68
N GLY A 256 7.52 5.92 -4.30
CA GLY A 256 8.74 5.12 -4.29
C GLY A 256 9.51 5.16 -2.96
N GLY A 257 9.04 5.92 -1.98
CA GLY A 257 9.77 6.24 -0.75
C GLY A 257 10.77 7.38 -0.93
N GLY A 258 11.22 7.94 0.18
CA GLY A 258 12.06 9.14 0.15
C GLY A 258 11.30 10.39 -0.31
N THR A 259 12.04 11.41 -0.73
CA THR A 259 11.50 12.70 -1.21
C THR A 259 12.06 13.13 -2.55
N VAL A 260 11.36 14.08 -3.21
CA VAL A 260 11.83 14.88 -4.35
C VAL A 260 11.50 16.36 -4.14
N PRO A 261 12.20 17.32 -4.75
CA PRO A 261 11.87 18.74 -4.64
C PRO A 261 10.51 19.09 -5.25
N VAL A 262 9.91 20.21 -4.81
CA VAL A 262 8.65 20.74 -5.35
C VAL A 262 8.65 20.88 -6.88
N ALA A 263 9.76 21.31 -7.50
CA ALA A 263 9.85 21.43 -8.96
C ALA A 263 9.57 20.08 -9.64
N ARG A 264 10.27 19.01 -9.23
CA ARG A 264 10.08 17.67 -9.78
C ARG A 264 8.71 17.09 -9.45
N ALA A 265 8.17 17.38 -8.27
CA ALA A 265 6.80 16.99 -7.89
C ALA A 265 5.72 17.75 -8.71
N GLY A 266 6.04 18.92 -9.27
CA GLY A 266 5.19 19.66 -10.21
C GLY A 266 5.22 19.08 -11.63
N GLU A 267 6.39 18.62 -12.10
CA GLU A 267 6.56 17.94 -13.40
C GLU A 267 5.97 16.51 -13.42
N ALA A 268 6.15 15.78 -12.32
CA ALA A 268 5.78 14.38 -12.18
C ALA A 268 4.89 14.15 -10.94
N PRO A 269 3.74 14.84 -10.79
CA PRO A 269 2.85 14.71 -9.63
C PRO A 269 2.31 13.30 -9.41
N LEU A 270 2.34 12.43 -10.44
CA LEU A 270 2.04 11.01 -10.31
C LEU A 270 2.92 10.31 -9.24
N LEU A 271 4.16 10.78 -9.03
CA LEU A 271 5.06 10.30 -7.96
C LEU A 271 4.51 10.58 -6.56
N THR A 272 3.65 11.58 -6.36
CA THR A 272 3.17 12.00 -5.03
C THR A 272 1.98 11.18 -4.51
N LEU A 273 1.45 10.26 -5.32
CA LEU A 273 0.34 9.38 -4.93
C LEU A 273 0.73 8.45 -3.78
N ASP A 274 -0.18 8.22 -2.85
CA ASP A 274 -0.01 7.37 -1.66
C ASP A 274 1.20 7.74 -0.75
N SER A 275 1.73 8.96 -0.91
CA SER A 275 2.96 9.44 -0.26
C SER A 275 2.93 9.47 1.28
N GLY A 276 1.77 9.78 1.87
CA GLY A 276 1.56 9.75 3.33
C GLY A 276 1.81 8.36 3.93
N PRO A 277 1.01 7.32 3.60
CA PRO A 277 1.21 5.96 4.09
C PRO A 277 2.61 5.39 3.80
N VAL A 278 3.21 5.70 2.65
CA VAL A 278 4.60 5.31 2.33
C VAL A 278 5.61 5.93 3.30
N SER A 279 5.37 7.15 3.76
CA SER A 279 6.20 7.79 4.80
C SER A 279 6.13 7.00 6.13
N GLY A 280 4.98 6.42 6.47
CA GLY A 280 4.84 5.50 7.62
C GLY A 280 5.70 4.22 7.49
N VAL A 281 5.93 3.75 6.26
CA VAL A 281 6.89 2.66 5.98
C VAL A 281 8.32 3.14 6.18
N THR A 282 8.69 4.33 5.70
CA THR A 282 10.02 4.94 5.90
C THR A 282 10.35 5.13 7.39
N ALA A 283 9.41 5.64 8.20
CA ALA A 283 9.55 5.74 9.65
C ALA A 283 9.80 4.37 10.31
N SER A 284 9.08 3.34 9.83
CA SER A 284 9.18 1.98 10.34
C SER A 284 10.50 1.29 9.94
N MET A 285 11.04 1.57 8.74
CA MET A 285 12.39 1.15 8.34
C MET A 285 13.45 1.78 9.25
N PHE A 286 13.36 3.09 9.47
CA PHE A 286 14.30 3.85 10.29
C PHE A 286 14.35 3.34 11.74
N LEU A 287 13.19 3.23 12.40
CA LEU A 287 13.11 2.67 13.76
C LEU A 287 13.45 1.17 13.79
N GLY A 288 13.05 0.41 12.77
CA GLY A 288 13.37 -1.01 12.63
C GLY A 288 14.88 -1.25 12.61
N ALA A 289 15.62 -0.49 11.78
CA ALA A 289 17.08 -0.51 11.74
C ALA A 289 17.70 -0.16 13.10
N ALA A 290 17.22 0.91 13.75
CA ALA A 290 17.70 1.32 15.08
C ALA A 290 17.41 0.30 16.20
N MET A 291 16.44 -0.60 15.99
CA MET A 291 16.08 -1.70 16.88
C MET A 291 16.66 -3.07 16.46
N GLY A 292 17.34 -3.17 15.32
CA GLY A 292 17.81 -4.43 14.73
C GLY A 292 16.71 -5.31 14.13
N ALA A 293 15.48 -4.79 13.99
CA ALA A 293 14.35 -5.50 13.39
C ALA A 293 14.36 -5.33 11.86
N LYS A 294 14.86 -6.35 11.15
CA LYS A 294 14.97 -6.33 9.68
C LYS A 294 13.68 -6.74 8.95
N ASN A 295 12.79 -7.48 9.61
CA ASN A 295 11.53 -7.94 9.06
C ASN A 295 10.39 -7.25 9.83
N VAL A 296 9.68 -6.34 9.17
CA VAL A 296 8.62 -5.53 9.79
C VAL A 296 7.35 -5.56 8.94
N ILE A 297 6.22 -5.90 9.56
CA ILE A 297 4.88 -5.65 8.99
C ILE A 297 4.46 -4.28 9.48
N THR A 298 4.15 -3.36 8.59
CA THR A 298 3.66 -2.01 8.93
C THR A 298 2.15 -1.97 8.84
N THR A 299 1.49 -1.35 9.81
CA THR A 299 0.03 -1.14 9.79
C THR A 299 -0.31 0.28 10.24
N ASP A 300 -0.96 1.05 9.36
CA ASP A 300 -1.61 2.32 9.68
C ASP A 300 -3.12 2.11 9.77
N MET A 301 -3.79 2.81 10.68
CA MET A 301 -5.25 2.88 10.71
C MET A 301 -5.71 4.29 11.08
N GLY A 302 -6.37 4.92 10.12
CA GLY A 302 -6.98 6.24 10.25
C GLY A 302 -8.46 6.18 10.62
N GLY A 303 -9.18 7.25 10.24
CA GLY A 303 -10.65 7.28 10.28
C GLY A 303 -11.30 6.58 9.08
N THR A 304 -10.58 6.45 7.96
CA THR A 304 -11.13 6.01 6.67
C THR A 304 -10.54 4.68 6.19
N SER A 305 -9.21 4.52 6.29
CA SER A 305 -8.47 3.38 5.76
C SER A 305 -7.73 2.59 6.85
N PHE A 306 -7.37 1.37 6.47
CA PHE A 306 -6.31 0.58 7.08
C PHE A 306 -5.30 0.20 5.98
N ASP A 307 -4.04 0.53 6.21
CA ASP A 307 -2.97 0.48 5.21
C ASP A 307 -1.85 -0.44 5.70
N VAL A 308 -1.41 -1.38 4.84
CA VAL A 308 -0.43 -2.41 5.20
C VAL A 308 0.67 -2.52 4.14
N SER A 309 1.93 -2.53 4.61
CA SER A 309 3.11 -2.82 3.79
C SER A 309 4.12 -3.69 4.54
N ILE A 310 5.03 -4.33 3.81
CA ILE A 310 6.08 -5.20 4.34
C ILE A 310 7.48 -4.64 4.11
N ILE A 311 8.32 -4.75 5.13
CA ILE A 311 9.76 -4.53 5.08
C ILE A 311 10.43 -5.87 5.33
N HIS A 312 11.25 -6.35 4.38
CA HIS A 312 11.98 -7.60 4.48
C HIS A 312 13.48 -7.33 4.35
N GLN A 313 14.29 -7.90 5.24
CA GLN A 313 15.74 -7.66 5.29
C GLN A 313 16.15 -6.18 5.36
N GLY A 314 15.27 -5.30 5.86
CA GLY A 314 15.49 -3.85 5.95
C GLY A 314 15.15 -3.07 4.67
N LYS A 315 14.58 -3.70 3.64
CA LYS A 315 14.08 -3.04 2.42
C LYS A 315 12.55 -3.19 2.32
N PRO A 316 11.81 -2.17 1.84
CA PRO A 316 10.39 -2.32 1.56
C PRO A 316 10.19 -3.19 0.31
N ALA A 317 9.04 -3.86 0.21
CA ALA A 317 8.61 -4.42 -1.07
C ALA A 317 8.17 -3.29 -2.02
N TYR A 318 8.26 -3.52 -3.33
CA TYR A 318 7.83 -2.59 -4.38
C TYR A 318 6.85 -3.28 -5.33
N SER A 319 5.87 -2.52 -5.81
CA SER A 319 5.04 -2.87 -6.97
C SER A 319 5.36 -1.91 -8.12
N PHE A 320 5.39 -2.44 -9.35
CA PHE A 320 5.65 -1.66 -10.57
C PHE A 320 4.39 -1.35 -11.36
N ILE A 321 3.30 -2.09 -11.13
CA ILE A 321 1.97 -1.77 -11.60
C ILE A 321 1.19 -1.19 -10.41
N SER A 322 0.65 0.00 -10.60
CA SER A 322 -0.20 0.70 -9.65
C SER A 322 -1.62 0.78 -10.19
N ASN A 323 -2.61 0.85 -9.29
CA ASN A 323 -4.01 1.08 -9.64
C ASN A 323 -4.55 2.29 -8.88
N THR A 324 -5.33 3.15 -9.53
CA THR A 324 -6.12 4.21 -8.88
C THR A 324 -7.39 4.44 -9.70
N ASP A 325 -8.56 4.33 -9.06
CA ASP A 325 -9.88 4.40 -9.72
C ASP A 325 -9.97 3.59 -11.03
N GLN A 326 -9.63 2.30 -10.96
CA GLN A 326 -9.69 1.33 -12.06
C GLN A 326 -8.65 1.53 -13.18
N TYR A 327 -7.88 2.62 -13.16
CA TYR A 327 -6.76 2.84 -14.06
C TYR A 327 -5.51 2.10 -13.56
N GLU A 328 -4.95 1.24 -14.40
CA GLU A 328 -3.68 0.55 -14.14
C GLU A 328 -2.56 1.26 -14.90
N TYR A 329 -1.46 1.54 -14.22
CA TYR A 329 -0.37 2.35 -14.77
C TYR A 329 0.99 1.93 -14.20
N PHE A 330 2.05 2.17 -14.97
CA PHE A 330 3.41 1.94 -14.50
C PHE A 330 3.84 3.09 -13.59
N LEU A 331 4.17 2.75 -12.35
CA LEU A 331 4.79 3.63 -11.39
C LEU A 331 5.44 2.76 -10.30
N PRO A 332 6.77 2.76 -10.15
CA PRO A 332 7.44 2.10 -9.04
C PRO A 332 6.99 2.71 -7.72
N LYS A 333 6.23 1.96 -6.92
CA LYS A 333 5.84 2.39 -5.57
C LYS A 333 6.12 1.33 -4.52
N VAL A 334 6.30 1.76 -3.28
CA VAL A 334 6.31 0.87 -2.12
C VAL A 334 4.99 0.10 -2.11
N ASP A 335 5.11 -1.22 -2.00
CA ASP A 335 4.00 -2.16 -2.10
C ASP A 335 3.12 -2.07 -0.86
N LEU A 336 2.03 -1.32 -1.01
CA LEU A 336 1.08 -1.00 0.03
C LEU A 336 -0.31 -1.47 -0.41
N GLN A 337 -1.02 -2.14 0.49
CA GLN A 337 -2.42 -2.53 0.30
C GLN A 337 -3.28 -1.75 1.29
N ALA A 338 -4.32 -1.10 0.77
CA ALA A 338 -5.29 -0.32 1.53
C ALA A 338 -6.65 -1.03 1.52
N ILE A 339 -7.39 -0.97 2.64
CA ILE A 339 -8.81 -1.34 2.71
C ILE A 339 -9.62 -0.24 3.43
N GLY A 340 -10.91 -0.12 3.11
CA GLY A 340 -11.86 0.83 3.72
C GLY A 340 -12.28 0.46 5.14
N ALA A 341 -11.32 0.22 6.02
CA ALA A 341 -11.48 -0.30 7.37
C ALA A 341 -10.86 0.63 8.43
N GLY A 342 -11.33 1.87 8.48
CA GLY A 342 -10.93 2.87 9.47
C GLY A 342 -11.88 2.97 10.67
N GLY A 343 -11.55 3.83 11.64
CA GLY A 343 -12.41 4.06 12.81
C GLY A 343 -13.81 4.60 12.47
N GLY A 344 -13.96 5.29 11.34
CA GLY A 344 -15.23 5.82 10.85
C GLY A 344 -15.96 4.90 9.87
N SER A 345 -15.45 3.69 9.59
CA SER A 345 -16.13 2.76 8.67
C SER A 345 -17.55 2.46 9.15
N LEU A 346 -18.52 2.65 8.24
CA LEU A 346 -19.94 2.54 8.51
C LEU A 346 -20.34 1.09 8.74
N VAL A 347 -21.23 0.85 9.70
CA VAL A 347 -21.79 -0.46 9.99
C VAL A 347 -23.22 -0.53 9.47
N ARG A 348 -23.56 -1.59 8.73
CA ARG A 348 -24.91 -1.82 8.19
C ARG A 348 -25.28 -3.29 8.27
N VAL A 349 -26.56 -3.56 8.54
CA VAL A 349 -27.18 -4.88 8.37
C VAL A 349 -27.72 -5.00 6.93
N GLN A 350 -27.63 -6.19 6.34
CA GLN A 350 -28.35 -6.56 5.11
C GLN A 350 -29.59 -7.36 5.54
N PRO A 351 -30.80 -6.78 5.53
CA PRO A 351 -32.00 -7.41 6.10
C PRO A 351 -32.35 -8.76 5.47
N GLU A 352 -32.07 -8.93 4.17
CA GLU A 352 -32.38 -10.13 3.39
C GLU A 352 -31.52 -11.32 3.81
N LYS A 353 -30.31 -11.06 4.31
CA LYS A 353 -29.33 -12.07 4.72
C LYS A 353 -29.14 -12.15 6.24
N ARG A 354 -29.67 -11.17 6.98
CA ARG A 354 -29.41 -10.94 8.41
C ARG A 354 -27.93 -10.91 8.77
N THR A 355 -27.10 -10.38 7.87
CA THR A 355 -25.65 -10.25 8.05
C THR A 355 -25.24 -8.81 8.31
N MET A 356 -24.39 -8.60 9.30
CA MET A 356 -23.74 -7.32 9.57
C MET A 356 -22.49 -7.14 8.68
N THR A 357 -22.28 -5.91 8.22
CA THR A 357 -21.13 -5.50 7.40
C THR A 357 -20.50 -4.24 7.96
N VAL A 358 -19.17 -4.13 7.81
CA VAL A 358 -18.37 -2.95 8.22
C VAL A 358 -17.60 -2.47 7.01
N GLY A 359 -17.75 -1.18 6.67
CA GLY A 359 -17.18 -0.57 5.47
C GLY A 359 -17.87 -1.02 4.17
N PRO A 360 -17.31 -0.68 2.99
CA PRO A 360 -16.09 0.10 2.79
C PRO A 360 -16.27 1.61 3.03
N ASP A 361 -17.51 2.09 3.05
CA ASP A 361 -17.84 3.50 3.27
C ASP A 361 -17.41 3.97 4.67
N SER A 362 -17.04 5.24 4.80
CA SER A 362 -16.65 5.86 6.07
C SER A 362 -17.39 7.16 6.31
N ALA A 363 -17.72 7.44 7.58
CA ALA A 363 -18.30 8.71 8.02
C ALA A 363 -17.31 9.90 7.99
N GLY A 364 -16.01 9.62 7.78
CA GLY A 364 -14.96 10.64 7.71
C GLY A 364 -14.82 11.48 9.00
N ALA A 365 -14.44 12.76 8.82
CA ALA A 365 -14.37 13.76 9.90
C ALA A 365 -15.70 14.46 10.17
N PHE A 366 -16.54 14.54 9.13
CA PHE A 366 -17.83 15.21 9.08
C PHE A 366 -18.70 14.48 8.04
N PRO A 367 -19.92 14.03 8.38
CA PRO A 367 -20.58 14.17 9.68
C PRO A 367 -19.93 13.34 10.80
N GLY A 368 -19.08 12.37 10.47
CA GLY A 368 -18.32 11.57 11.44
C GLY A 368 -19.16 10.50 12.18
N PRO A 369 -18.52 9.71 13.05
CA PRO A 369 -19.18 8.78 13.99
C PRO A 369 -20.35 9.41 14.77
N VAL A 370 -21.33 8.59 15.16
CA VAL A 370 -22.52 9.06 15.91
C VAL A 370 -22.09 9.75 17.21
N CYS A 371 -21.11 9.17 17.93
CA CYS A 371 -20.55 9.73 19.16
C CYS A 371 -19.84 11.09 19.00
N TYR A 372 -19.62 11.60 17.78
CA TYR A 372 -19.05 12.94 17.59
C TYR A 372 -20.11 14.04 17.70
N SER A 373 -21.41 13.69 17.72
CA SER A 373 -22.53 14.63 17.83
C SER A 373 -22.53 15.73 16.74
N ARG A 374 -22.11 15.37 15.51
CA ARG A 374 -21.96 16.27 14.34
C ARG A 374 -22.94 15.94 13.19
N GLY A 375 -24.05 15.25 13.50
CA GLY A 375 -25.06 14.84 12.53
C GLY A 375 -24.85 13.44 11.92
N GLY A 376 -23.88 12.67 12.40
CA GLY A 376 -23.72 11.27 12.02
C GLY A 376 -24.84 10.41 12.61
N THR A 377 -25.52 9.62 11.76
CA THR A 377 -26.67 8.78 12.15
C THR A 377 -26.42 7.28 12.00
N VAL A 378 -25.44 6.88 11.19
CA VAL A 378 -25.09 5.47 10.95
C VAL A 378 -23.95 5.06 11.90
N PRO A 379 -24.07 3.95 12.65
CA PRO A 379 -23.03 3.51 13.58
C PRO A 379 -21.69 3.22 12.88
N THR A 380 -20.59 3.41 13.61
CA THR A 380 -19.22 3.18 13.13
C THR A 380 -18.41 2.28 14.07
N VAL A 381 -17.22 1.87 13.63
CA VAL A 381 -16.22 1.19 14.48
C VAL A 381 -15.89 2.01 15.74
N THR A 382 -15.80 3.35 15.65
CA THR A 382 -15.53 4.24 16.79
C THR A 382 -16.66 4.20 17.81
N ASP A 383 -17.91 4.11 17.36
CA ASP A 383 -19.09 4.00 18.23
C ASP A 383 -19.06 2.66 19.00
N ALA A 384 -18.79 1.55 18.30
CA ALA A 384 -18.61 0.24 18.92
C ALA A 384 -17.46 0.24 19.96
N GLN A 385 -16.29 0.81 19.63
CA GLN A 385 -15.19 0.99 20.56
C GLN A 385 -15.61 1.77 21.82
N LEU A 386 -16.41 2.81 21.70
CA LEU A 386 -16.90 3.61 22.84
C LEU A 386 -17.92 2.85 23.72
N VAL A 387 -18.82 2.09 23.09
CA VAL A 387 -19.79 1.22 23.79
C VAL A 387 -19.08 0.17 24.65
N LEU A 388 -18.08 -0.51 24.07
CA LEU A 388 -17.23 -1.49 24.76
C LEU A 388 -16.35 -0.88 25.86
N GLY A 389 -16.19 0.45 25.87
CA GLY A 389 -15.34 1.19 26.82
C GLY A 389 -13.86 1.20 26.43
N TYR A 390 -13.55 0.97 25.15
CA TYR A 390 -12.18 1.01 24.64
C TYR A 390 -11.69 2.46 24.68
N LEU A 391 -12.49 3.39 24.16
CA LEU A 391 -12.22 4.82 24.15
C LEU A 391 -12.57 5.51 25.48
N ASP A 392 -12.07 6.73 25.63
CA ASP A 392 -12.35 7.63 26.75
C ASP A 392 -13.30 8.72 26.28
N PRO A 393 -14.56 8.78 26.78
CA PRO A 393 -15.52 9.78 26.30
C PRO A 393 -15.05 11.21 26.57
N ASP A 394 -14.47 11.48 27.74
CA ASP A 394 -14.16 12.83 28.22
C ASP A 394 -12.81 13.38 27.70
N ASN A 395 -12.12 12.64 26.82
CA ASN A 395 -10.68 12.82 26.59
C ASN A 395 -10.27 12.63 25.13
N PHE A 396 -11.23 12.38 24.24
CA PHE A 396 -10.94 12.10 22.84
C PHE A 396 -10.33 13.32 22.14
N ALA A 397 -9.40 13.05 21.20
CA ALA A 397 -8.60 14.06 20.52
C ALA A 397 -7.94 15.09 21.48
N GLY A 398 -7.70 14.69 22.74
CA GLY A 398 -7.06 15.53 23.74
C GLY A 398 -7.95 16.22 24.75
N GLY A 399 -9.21 15.79 24.89
CA GLY A 399 -10.24 16.57 25.59
C GLY A 399 -10.70 17.78 24.77
N ARG A 400 -10.27 17.88 23.50
CA ARG A 400 -10.82 18.85 22.52
C ARG A 400 -12.21 18.43 22.03
N MET A 401 -12.61 17.18 22.27
CA MET A 401 -13.92 16.66 21.89
C MET A 401 -14.38 15.63 22.92
N THR A 402 -15.56 15.87 23.51
CA THR A 402 -16.27 14.89 24.32
C THR A 402 -17.06 13.98 23.40
N LEU A 403 -17.06 12.67 23.66
CA LEU A 403 -17.84 11.70 22.88
C LEU A 403 -19.17 11.37 23.56
N ASP A 404 -20.27 11.41 22.80
CA ASP A 404 -21.56 10.95 23.28
C ASP A 404 -21.63 9.41 23.28
N ARG A 405 -21.42 8.85 24.48
CA ARG A 405 -21.54 7.41 24.73
C ARG A 405 -22.99 6.93 24.73
N LYS A 406 -23.97 7.79 25.03
CA LYS A 406 -25.39 7.42 25.01
C LYS A 406 -25.85 7.25 23.56
N ALA A 407 -25.62 8.25 22.71
CA ALA A 407 -25.96 8.19 21.28
C ALA A 407 -25.32 6.98 20.57
N ALA A 408 -24.03 6.70 20.83
CA ALA A 408 -23.37 5.49 20.32
C ALA A 408 -24.01 4.18 20.82
N THR A 409 -24.43 4.13 22.09
CA THR A 409 -25.09 2.94 22.65
C THR A 409 -26.46 2.72 22.03
N GLU A 410 -27.24 3.79 21.84
CA GLU A 410 -28.58 3.74 21.22
C GLU A 410 -28.49 3.33 19.74
N ALA A 411 -27.55 3.91 18.98
CA ALA A 411 -27.35 3.58 17.57
C ALA A 411 -26.88 2.13 17.36
N ILE A 412 -25.97 1.62 18.20
CA ILE A 412 -25.55 0.21 18.17
C ILE A 412 -26.66 -0.72 18.68
N ALA A 413 -27.48 -0.31 19.65
CA ALA A 413 -28.62 -1.10 20.13
C ALA A 413 -29.69 -1.29 19.05
N ALA A 414 -30.00 -0.23 18.29
CA ALA A 414 -30.91 -0.29 17.15
C ALA A 414 -30.42 -1.29 16.09
N LEU A 415 -29.14 -1.21 15.72
CA LEU A 415 -28.50 -2.13 14.79
C LEU A 415 -28.49 -3.59 15.31
N GLY A 416 -28.25 -3.79 16.61
CA GLY A 416 -28.29 -5.10 17.25
C GLY A 416 -29.68 -5.73 17.22
N ALA A 417 -30.74 -4.93 17.40
CA ALA A 417 -32.13 -5.39 17.36
C ALA A 417 -32.53 -5.99 15.99
N GLU A 418 -31.99 -5.47 14.88
CA GLU A 418 -32.24 -6.02 13.52
C GLU A 418 -31.72 -7.45 13.33
N ILE A 419 -30.71 -7.86 14.11
CA ILE A 419 -30.04 -9.17 14.03
C ILE A 419 -30.18 -10.01 15.31
N GLY A 420 -30.96 -9.55 16.29
CA GLY A 420 -31.20 -10.28 17.55
C GLY A 420 -30.01 -10.32 18.52
N MET A 421 -29.16 -9.29 18.54
CA MET A 421 -28.02 -9.15 19.45
C MET A 421 -28.22 -7.98 20.42
N ASP A 422 -27.66 -8.08 21.64
CA ASP A 422 -27.58 -6.91 22.52
C ASP A 422 -26.54 -5.87 22.03
N ALA A 423 -26.57 -4.65 22.58
CA ALA A 423 -25.68 -3.57 22.15
C ALA A 423 -24.17 -3.85 22.41
N ILE A 424 -23.84 -4.69 23.39
CA ILE A 424 -22.46 -5.06 23.72
C ILE A 424 -21.98 -6.19 22.82
N GLU A 425 -22.82 -7.18 22.57
CA GLU A 425 -22.59 -8.27 21.61
C GLU A 425 -22.42 -7.71 20.18
N CYS A 426 -23.34 -6.83 19.76
CA CYS A 426 -23.27 -6.14 18.48
C CYS A 426 -21.98 -5.32 18.36
N ALA A 427 -21.64 -4.49 19.35
CA ALA A 427 -20.38 -3.73 19.36
C ALA A 427 -19.13 -4.63 19.30
N ALA A 428 -19.13 -5.75 20.03
CA ALA A 428 -18.04 -6.74 19.98
C ALA A 428 -17.93 -7.40 18.59
N GLY A 429 -19.07 -7.69 17.96
CA GLY A 429 -19.17 -8.18 16.59
C GLY A 429 -18.58 -7.19 15.57
N VAL A 430 -18.92 -5.90 15.66
CA VAL A 430 -18.35 -4.84 14.80
C VAL A 430 -16.83 -4.81 14.87
N CYS A 431 -16.25 -4.78 16.08
CA CYS A 431 -14.81 -4.82 16.25
C CYS A 431 -14.20 -6.12 15.70
N ARG A 432 -14.83 -7.28 15.93
CA ARG A 432 -14.31 -8.57 15.44
C ARG A 432 -14.34 -8.68 13.92
N ILE A 433 -15.37 -8.16 13.25
CA ILE A 433 -15.43 -8.13 11.78
C ILE A 433 -14.28 -7.28 11.22
N VAL A 434 -14.10 -6.05 11.72
CA VAL A 434 -13.07 -5.15 11.20
C VAL A 434 -11.65 -5.67 11.50
N GLU A 435 -11.44 -6.28 12.66
CA GLU A 435 -10.17 -6.91 13.04
C GLU A 435 -9.82 -8.14 12.18
N LEU A 436 -10.83 -8.89 11.72
CA LEU A 436 -10.63 -10.01 10.79
C LEU A 436 -10.33 -9.51 9.37
N GLN A 437 -11.03 -8.47 8.88
CA GLN A 437 -10.70 -7.80 7.62
C GLN A 437 -9.24 -7.30 7.62
N MET A 438 -8.78 -6.71 8.72
CA MET A 438 -7.38 -6.30 8.92
C MET A 438 -6.42 -7.50 8.89
N ALA A 439 -6.76 -8.60 9.56
CA ALA A 439 -5.93 -9.80 9.55
C ALA A 439 -5.82 -10.41 8.14
N ASP A 440 -6.91 -10.44 7.37
CA ASP A 440 -6.93 -10.99 6.02
C ASP A 440 -6.11 -10.16 5.03
N ILE A 441 -6.15 -8.82 5.09
CA ILE A 441 -5.27 -8.00 4.24
C ILE A 441 -3.79 -8.15 4.63
N ILE A 442 -3.48 -8.37 5.92
CA ILE A 442 -2.11 -8.69 6.34
C ILE A 442 -1.68 -10.07 5.82
N ARG A 443 -2.56 -11.08 5.85
CA ARG A 443 -2.30 -12.40 5.23
C ARG A 443 -1.99 -12.25 3.73
N LYS A 444 -2.75 -11.42 3.01
CA LYS A 444 -2.54 -11.12 1.58
C LYS A 444 -1.17 -10.52 1.29
N VAL A 445 -0.67 -9.57 2.10
CA VAL A 445 0.67 -8.99 1.88
C VAL A 445 1.83 -9.84 2.40
N THR A 446 1.56 -10.91 3.15
CA THR A 446 2.60 -11.79 3.72
C THR A 446 2.57 -13.18 3.11
N VAL A 447 1.55 -13.97 3.44
CA VAL A 447 1.45 -15.41 3.10
C VAL A 447 1.37 -15.64 1.60
N GLU A 448 0.56 -14.85 0.88
CA GLU A 448 0.47 -14.95 -0.60
C GLU A 448 1.77 -14.54 -1.32
N LYS A 449 2.69 -13.87 -0.61
CA LYS A 449 4.02 -13.45 -1.12
C LYS A 449 5.16 -14.28 -0.54
N GLY A 450 4.86 -15.45 0.04
CA GLY A 450 5.85 -16.40 0.57
C GLY A 450 6.43 -16.05 1.95
N PHE A 451 5.88 -15.06 2.66
CA PHE A 451 6.36 -14.63 3.97
C PHE A 451 5.53 -15.19 5.14
N ASP A 452 6.19 -15.72 6.16
CA ASP A 452 5.57 -16.14 7.42
C ASP A 452 5.49 -14.97 8.42
N PRO A 453 4.30 -14.49 8.83
CA PRO A 453 4.16 -13.41 9.81
C PRO A 453 4.87 -13.65 11.15
N ARG A 454 5.16 -14.90 11.51
CA ARG A 454 5.80 -15.27 12.78
C ARG A 454 7.29 -14.90 12.84
N ASP A 455 7.89 -14.54 11.70
CA ASP A 455 9.27 -14.09 11.53
C ASP A 455 9.40 -12.55 11.40
N PHE A 456 8.28 -11.85 11.56
CA PHE A 456 8.20 -10.39 11.49
C PHE A 456 7.87 -9.79 12.87
N VAL A 457 8.26 -8.53 13.03
CA VAL A 457 7.75 -7.65 14.09
C VAL A 457 6.66 -6.79 13.47
N LEU A 458 5.47 -6.72 14.07
CA LEU A 458 4.41 -5.84 13.56
C LEU A 458 4.51 -4.45 14.18
N PHE A 459 4.49 -3.40 13.36
CA PHE A 459 4.47 -2.00 13.77
C PHE A 459 3.04 -1.47 13.57
N ALA A 460 2.36 -1.09 14.65
CA ALA A 460 1.04 -0.49 14.57
C ALA A 460 1.09 1.00 14.89
N PHE A 461 0.61 1.82 13.97
CA PHE A 461 0.56 3.26 14.07
C PHE A 461 -0.79 3.79 13.54
N GLY A 462 -0.88 5.10 13.32
CA GLY A 462 -2.15 5.76 13.05
C GLY A 462 -2.93 6.14 14.30
N GLY A 463 -4.10 6.74 14.07
CA GLY A 463 -4.99 7.21 15.13
C GLY A 463 -5.81 6.11 15.81
N ALA A 464 -5.99 4.96 15.15
CA ALA A 464 -6.82 3.84 15.61
C ALA A 464 -6.09 2.49 15.68
N GLY A 465 -4.99 2.29 14.94
CA GLY A 465 -4.33 0.99 14.79
C GLY A 465 -3.90 0.34 16.11
N PRO A 466 -3.31 1.11 17.05
CA PRO A 466 -2.96 0.64 18.40
C PRO A 466 -4.11 0.07 19.24
N ALA A 467 -5.38 0.34 18.90
CA ALA A 467 -6.53 -0.23 19.61
C ALA A 467 -6.83 -1.67 19.16
N HIS A 468 -6.65 -1.97 17.88
CA HIS A 468 -6.96 -3.28 17.28
C HIS A 468 -5.75 -4.22 17.16
N ALA A 469 -4.52 -3.67 17.19
CA ALA A 469 -3.30 -4.41 16.91
C ALA A 469 -3.06 -5.65 17.79
N GLY A 470 -3.51 -5.64 19.04
CA GLY A 470 -3.43 -6.81 19.92
C GLY A 470 -4.26 -8.01 19.44
N VAL A 471 -5.33 -7.78 18.67
CA VAL A 471 -6.18 -8.85 18.14
C VAL A 471 -5.64 -9.37 16.82
N PHE A 472 -5.39 -8.51 15.82
CA PHE A 472 -4.90 -8.99 14.52
C PHE A 472 -3.48 -9.56 14.60
N ALA A 473 -2.57 -9.02 15.44
CA ALA A 473 -1.26 -9.65 15.66
C ALA A 473 -1.39 -11.07 16.25
N ARG A 474 -2.34 -11.29 17.15
CA ARG A 474 -2.63 -12.61 17.73
C ARG A 474 -3.22 -13.58 16.71
N GLU A 475 -4.15 -13.11 15.89
CA GLU A 475 -4.81 -13.84 14.79
C GLU A 475 -3.81 -14.30 13.72
N LEU A 476 -2.71 -13.57 13.55
CA LEU A 476 -1.61 -13.87 12.62
C LEU A 476 -0.44 -14.66 13.26
N GLY A 477 -0.46 -14.87 14.58
CA GLY A 477 0.65 -15.49 15.30
C GLY A 477 1.92 -14.63 15.42
N VAL A 478 1.83 -13.32 15.16
CA VAL A 478 2.94 -12.38 15.34
C VAL A 478 3.33 -12.32 16.82
N ARG A 479 4.61 -12.57 17.12
CA ARG A 479 5.11 -12.72 18.50
C ARG A 479 5.36 -11.38 19.19
N LYS A 480 5.66 -10.33 18.40
CA LYS A 480 6.11 -9.02 18.86
C LYS A 480 5.43 -7.91 18.08
N LEU A 481 4.69 -7.07 18.79
CA LEU A 481 4.06 -5.86 18.30
C LEU A 481 4.80 -4.65 18.87
N ILE A 482 5.14 -3.69 18.01
CA ILE A 482 5.74 -2.41 18.36
C ILE A 482 4.73 -1.31 18.08
N ILE A 483 4.55 -0.43 19.07
CA ILE A 483 3.75 0.78 18.93
C ILE A 483 4.65 1.95 19.35
N PRO A 484 4.99 2.89 18.45
CA PRO A 484 5.74 4.09 18.82
C PRO A 484 5.09 4.78 20.02
N GLN A 485 5.85 5.21 21.03
CA GLN A 485 5.23 5.84 22.20
C GLN A 485 4.85 7.28 21.94
N ARG A 486 4.20 7.84 22.96
CA ARG A 486 3.70 9.19 22.97
C ARG A 486 2.76 9.45 21.78
N LYS A 487 2.72 10.70 21.34
CA LYS A 487 2.05 11.15 20.10
C LYS A 487 2.61 10.55 18.81
N ALA A 488 3.82 9.97 18.81
CA ALA A 488 4.54 9.58 17.58
C ALA A 488 3.77 8.56 16.73
N ALA A 489 3.07 7.59 17.34
CA ALA A 489 2.27 6.62 16.58
C ALA A 489 1.17 7.28 15.73
N SER A 490 0.57 8.35 16.25
CA SER A 490 -0.51 9.09 15.58
C SER A 490 -0.02 10.18 14.62
N THR A 491 1.31 10.34 14.48
CA THR A 491 1.98 11.26 13.55
C THR A 491 3.14 10.53 12.83
N TRP A 492 3.03 9.21 12.66
CA TRP A 492 4.17 8.36 12.29
C TRP A 492 4.60 8.58 10.84
N CYS A 493 3.64 8.82 9.95
CA CYS A 493 3.86 9.20 8.56
C CYS A 493 4.58 10.56 8.46
N ALA A 494 4.13 11.57 9.20
CA ALA A 494 4.82 12.86 9.31
C ALA A 494 6.27 12.71 9.86
N PHE A 495 6.50 11.84 10.85
CA PHE A 495 7.87 11.54 11.31
C PHE A 495 8.72 10.84 10.23
N GLY A 496 8.10 9.98 9.41
CA GLY A 496 8.75 9.34 8.27
C GLY A 496 9.16 10.31 7.17
N ALA A 497 8.32 11.32 6.90
CA ALA A 497 8.65 12.42 6.01
C ALA A 497 9.87 13.20 6.54
N ALA A 498 9.93 13.49 7.84
CA ALA A 498 11.08 14.14 8.49
C ALA A 498 12.37 13.28 8.50
N ALA A 499 12.25 11.96 8.31
CA ALA A 499 13.36 11.00 8.30
C ALA A 499 13.78 10.55 6.88
N ALA A 500 13.09 11.05 5.84
CA ALA A 500 13.29 10.63 4.47
C ALA A 500 14.58 11.20 3.87
N ASP A 501 15.35 10.34 3.19
CA ASP A 501 16.37 10.77 2.23
C ASP A 501 15.69 11.23 0.92
N VAL A 502 16.34 12.09 0.15
CA VAL A 502 15.94 12.34 -1.24
C VAL A 502 16.23 11.08 -2.06
N LEU A 503 15.31 10.68 -2.93
CA LEU A 503 15.44 9.50 -3.78
C LEU A 503 15.01 9.80 -5.21
N HIS A 504 15.91 9.55 -6.15
CA HIS A 504 15.60 9.55 -7.58
C HIS A 504 15.75 8.13 -8.13
N ILE A 505 14.77 7.69 -8.91
CA ILE A 505 14.76 6.36 -9.55
C ILE A 505 14.87 6.58 -11.06
N PHE A 506 15.91 6.00 -11.66
CA PHE A 506 16.15 6.04 -13.10
C PHE A 506 16.07 4.62 -13.67
N GLU A 507 15.42 4.46 -14.82
CA GLU A 507 15.23 3.18 -15.50
C GLU A 507 15.64 3.30 -16.98
N HIS A 508 16.21 2.23 -17.52
CA HIS A 508 16.46 2.06 -18.95
C HIS A 508 15.99 0.68 -19.39
N THR A 509 15.06 0.61 -20.34
CA THR A 509 14.43 -0.63 -20.80
C THR A 509 15.07 -1.13 -22.09
N GLU A 510 15.79 -2.24 -21.98
CA GLU A 510 16.39 -2.96 -23.10
C GLU A 510 16.38 -4.47 -22.83
N ILE A 511 15.74 -5.23 -23.72
CA ILE A 511 15.66 -6.70 -23.62
C ILE A 511 16.96 -7.30 -24.16
N MET A 512 17.77 -7.88 -23.28
CA MET A 512 19.02 -8.58 -23.60
C MET A 512 18.96 -10.03 -23.13
N ALA A 513 19.07 -10.98 -24.05
CA ALA A 513 19.20 -12.41 -23.70
C ALA A 513 20.63 -12.74 -23.23
N THR A 514 20.79 -13.48 -22.13
CA THR A 514 22.10 -13.94 -21.64
C THR A 514 22.61 -15.14 -22.47
N PRO A 515 23.88 -15.21 -22.91
CA PRO A 515 24.99 -14.31 -22.60
C PRO A 515 24.88 -12.96 -23.31
N ALA A 516 24.95 -11.88 -22.54
CA ALA A 516 24.99 -10.52 -23.06
C ALA A 516 26.34 -9.91 -22.69
N PRO A 517 27.02 -9.13 -23.57
CA PRO A 517 28.28 -8.49 -23.22
C PRO A 517 28.12 -7.59 -21.99
N ALA A 518 28.88 -7.86 -20.93
CA ALA A 518 28.81 -7.09 -19.68
C ALA A 518 28.99 -5.57 -19.90
N MET A 519 29.79 -5.20 -20.90
CA MET A 519 29.98 -3.82 -21.38
C MET A 519 28.64 -3.14 -21.73
N ARG A 520 27.76 -3.78 -22.51
CA ARG A 520 26.47 -3.22 -22.94
C ARG A 520 25.56 -2.88 -21.75
N VAL A 521 25.51 -3.76 -20.75
CA VAL A 521 24.76 -3.51 -19.51
C VAL A 521 25.42 -2.41 -18.69
N ASN A 522 26.75 -2.41 -18.60
CA ASN A 522 27.52 -1.41 -17.87
C ASN A 522 27.41 -0.01 -18.48
N ASP A 523 27.27 0.11 -19.80
CA ASP A 523 27.04 1.36 -20.51
C ASP A 523 25.66 1.95 -20.19
N ALA A 524 24.62 1.12 -20.15
CA ALA A 524 23.29 1.52 -19.70
C ALA A 524 23.30 1.97 -18.23
N LEU A 525 23.93 1.21 -17.32
CA LEU A 525 24.09 1.60 -15.91
C LEU A 525 24.89 2.91 -15.76
N ALA A 526 25.91 3.12 -16.59
CA ALA A 526 26.70 4.35 -16.60
C ALA A 526 25.93 5.55 -17.15
N ALA A 527 25.01 5.36 -18.10
CA ALA A 527 24.12 6.41 -18.58
C ALA A 527 23.18 6.89 -17.46
N LEU A 528 22.54 5.95 -16.74
CA LEU A 528 21.70 6.26 -15.59
C LEU A 528 22.46 7.01 -14.50
N GLU A 529 23.70 6.61 -14.20
CA GLU A 529 24.55 7.28 -13.21
C GLU A 529 24.94 8.70 -13.63
N ARG A 530 25.17 8.97 -14.93
CA ARG A 530 25.40 10.33 -15.43
C ARG A 530 24.17 11.22 -15.25
N SER A 531 22.98 10.73 -15.61
CA SER A 531 21.71 11.46 -15.40
C SER A 531 21.45 11.75 -13.93
N ALA A 532 21.69 10.78 -13.04
CA ALA A 532 21.55 10.97 -11.59
C ALA A 532 22.53 12.02 -11.03
N LYS A 533 23.78 12.05 -11.51
CA LYS A 533 24.78 13.05 -11.11
C LYS A 533 24.43 14.46 -11.59
N ALA A 534 23.92 14.60 -12.80
CA ALA A 534 23.48 15.89 -13.34
C ALA A 534 22.32 16.46 -12.50
N LEU A 535 21.23 15.70 -12.31
CA LEU A 535 20.08 16.13 -11.52
C LEU A 535 20.47 16.48 -10.07
N MET A 536 21.28 15.62 -9.42
CA MET A 536 21.72 15.91 -8.05
C MET A 536 22.64 17.13 -7.95
N ALA A 537 23.41 17.47 -8.99
CA ALA A 537 24.21 18.69 -9.03
C ALA A 537 23.33 19.94 -9.19
N GLU A 538 22.29 19.88 -10.04
CA GLU A 538 21.27 20.94 -10.19
C GLU A 538 20.51 21.19 -8.88
N GLU A 539 20.24 20.14 -8.10
CA GLU A 539 19.65 20.20 -6.75
C GLU A 539 20.65 20.65 -5.65
N GLY A 540 21.91 20.93 -5.98
CA GLY A 540 22.93 21.37 -5.02
C GLY A 540 23.43 20.28 -4.06
N ILE A 541 23.24 19.00 -4.40
CA ILE A 541 23.63 17.85 -3.57
C ILE A 541 25.09 17.48 -3.84
N THR A 542 25.95 17.66 -2.83
CA THR A 542 27.38 17.32 -2.91
C THR A 542 27.63 15.81 -3.04
N ALA A 543 28.72 15.44 -3.73
CA ALA A 543 29.03 14.04 -4.07
C ALA A 543 29.14 13.11 -2.83
N GLU A 544 29.59 13.63 -1.68
CA GLU A 544 29.77 12.86 -0.44
C GLU A 544 28.43 12.41 0.16
N ARG A 545 27.33 13.08 -0.21
CA ARG A 545 25.96 12.75 0.21
C ARG A 545 25.26 11.79 -0.76
N GLN A 546 25.79 11.60 -1.97
CA GLN A 546 25.17 10.77 -3.02
C GLN A 546 25.46 9.28 -2.77
N ARG A 547 24.45 8.41 -2.90
CA ARG A 547 24.56 6.95 -2.77
C ARG A 547 23.79 6.28 -3.91
N TYR A 548 24.38 5.25 -4.50
CA TYR A 548 23.83 4.59 -5.69
C TYR A 548 23.61 3.10 -5.40
N GLU A 549 22.39 2.61 -5.68
CA GLU A 549 22.05 1.19 -5.66
C GLU A 549 21.55 0.77 -7.05
N PHE A 550 22.25 -0.18 -7.67
CA PHE A 550 21.92 -0.70 -9.00
C PHE A 550 21.15 -2.02 -8.92
N SER A 551 20.24 -2.22 -9.86
CA SER A 551 19.45 -3.45 -9.97
C SER A 551 19.07 -3.74 -11.41
N LEU A 552 18.80 -5.02 -11.71
CA LEU A 552 18.30 -5.48 -13.01
C LEU A 552 16.95 -6.15 -12.82
N ASP A 553 15.98 -5.82 -13.66
CA ASP A 553 14.76 -6.62 -13.82
C ASP A 553 15.07 -7.76 -14.79
N VAL A 554 14.98 -9.00 -14.30
CA VAL A 554 15.38 -10.22 -15.02
C VAL A 554 14.21 -11.21 -15.07
N ARG A 555 14.10 -11.99 -16.14
CA ARG A 555 13.11 -13.07 -16.28
C ARG A 555 13.68 -14.28 -16.99
N HIS A 556 12.97 -15.42 -16.96
CA HIS A 556 13.25 -16.48 -17.94
C HIS A 556 12.74 -16.07 -19.32
N LYS A 557 13.49 -16.40 -20.36
CA LYS A 557 13.10 -16.17 -21.76
C LYS A 557 11.72 -16.77 -22.06
N GLY A 558 10.87 -15.97 -22.71
CA GLY A 558 9.48 -16.34 -23.00
C GLY A 558 8.49 -16.09 -21.85
N GLN A 559 8.95 -15.69 -20.66
CA GLN A 559 8.08 -15.09 -19.65
C GLN A 559 7.78 -13.63 -19.98
N ILE A 560 6.71 -13.11 -19.39
CA ILE A 560 6.32 -11.70 -19.50
C ILE A 560 6.70 -10.94 -18.21
N ASN A 561 6.48 -11.55 -17.05
CA ASN A 561 6.77 -10.97 -15.74
C ASN A 561 8.26 -11.01 -15.40
N GLU A 562 8.72 -9.97 -14.70
CA GLU A 562 10.11 -9.75 -14.30
C GLU A 562 10.30 -9.93 -12.78
N VAL A 563 11.55 -10.17 -12.38
CA VAL A 563 12.00 -10.19 -10.99
C VAL A 563 13.18 -9.25 -10.83
N GLU A 564 13.05 -8.27 -9.95
CA GLU A 564 14.12 -7.33 -9.62
C GLU A 564 15.24 -8.01 -8.79
N ILE A 565 16.48 -7.91 -9.30
CA ILE A 565 17.70 -8.39 -8.67
C ILE A 565 18.59 -7.19 -8.33
N THR A 566 18.81 -6.90 -7.03
CA THR A 566 19.83 -5.94 -6.60
C THR A 566 21.22 -6.48 -6.94
N LEU A 567 22.06 -5.66 -7.59
CA LEU A 567 23.42 -6.05 -7.91
C LEU A 567 24.33 -5.88 -6.68
N PRO A 568 25.18 -6.88 -6.35
CA PRO A 568 26.23 -6.72 -5.34
C PRO A 568 27.43 -5.90 -5.84
N TRP A 569 27.42 -5.47 -7.10
CA TRP A 569 28.48 -4.71 -7.75
C TRP A 569 27.95 -3.37 -8.27
N ALA A 570 28.84 -2.36 -8.36
CA ALA A 570 28.53 -1.12 -9.07
C ALA A 570 28.49 -1.30 -10.61
N ARG A 571 29.20 -2.30 -11.13
CA ARG A 571 29.25 -2.71 -12.55
C ARG A 571 29.41 -4.22 -12.64
N LEU A 572 28.83 -4.84 -13.66
CA LEU A 572 28.94 -6.27 -13.89
C LEU A 572 30.39 -6.65 -14.26
N PRO A 573 31.00 -7.67 -13.63
CA PRO A 573 32.24 -8.28 -14.12
C PRO A 573 32.00 -9.04 -15.43
N ASN A 574 33.06 -9.37 -16.17
CA ASN A 574 32.93 -10.10 -17.43
C ASN A 574 32.22 -11.47 -17.29
N GLU A 575 32.42 -12.16 -16.16
CA GLU A 575 31.87 -13.50 -15.88
C GLU A 575 30.63 -13.46 -14.97
N TYR A 576 29.83 -12.38 -15.03
CA TYR A 576 28.71 -12.15 -14.09
C TYR A 576 27.59 -13.20 -14.12
N GLU A 577 27.43 -13.93 -15.23
CA GLU A 577 26.21 -14.68 -15.56
C GLU A 577 25.85 -15.78 -14.55
N ALA A 578 26.84 -16.56 -14.10
CA ALA A 578 26.60 -17.63 -13.13
C ALA A 578 26.12 -17.09 -11.78
N GLN A 579 26.68 -15.96 -11.34
CA GLN A 579 26.27 -15.30 -10.10
C GLN A 579 24.91 -14.59 -10.28
N LEU A 580 24.64 -13.94 -11.41
CA LEU A 580 23.33 -13.36 -11.71
C LEU A 580 22.24 -14.44 -11.73
N ARG A 581 22.50 -15.60 -12.37
CA ARG A 581 21.57 -16.74 -12.38
C ARG A 581 21.31 -17.25 -10.97
N THR A 582 22.33 -17.33 -10.12
CA THR A 582 22.19 -17.75 -8.72
C THR A 582 21.31 -16.79 -7.92
N LEU A 583 21.58 -15.48 -8.02
CA LEU A 583 20.77 -14.43 -7.39
C LEU A 583 19.33 -14.43 -7.90
N PHE A 584 19.14 -14.61 -9.21
CA PHE A 584 17.84 -14.69 -9.84
C PHE A 584 17.03 -15.90 -9.35
N VAL A 585 17.61 -17.12 -9.39
CA VAL A 585 16.93 -18.33 -8.90
C VAL A 585 16.56 -18.19 -7.43
N GLN A 586 17.47 -17.71 -6.58
CA GLN A 586 17.19 -17.48 -5.16
C GLN A 586 16.02 -16.51 -4.95
N ARG A 587 15.96 -15.41 -5.70
CA ARG A 587 14.89 -14.41 -5.58
C ARG A 587 13.57 -14.90 -6.19
N TYR A 588 13.63 -15.62 -7.30
CA TYR A 588 12.46 -16.21 -7.97
C TYR A 588 11.80 -17.25 -7.06
N GLU A 589 12.58 -18.19 -6.51
CA GLU A 589 12.06 -19.21 -5.59
C GLU A 589 11.58 -18.63 -4.25
N GLN A 590 12.11 -17.49 -3.81
CA GLN A 590 11.57 -16.77 -2.66
C GLN A 590 10.14 -16.26 -2.92
N LEU A 591 9.87 -15.77 -4.14
CA LEU A 591 8.57 -15.19 -4.52
C LEU A 591 7.53 -16.25 -4.90
N TYR A 592 7.96 -17.30 -5.61
CA TYR A 592 7.06 -18.29 -6.23
C TYR A 592 7.17 -19.70 -5.63
N GLY A 593 8.02 -19.89 -4.61
CA GLY A 593 8.24 -21.17 -3.93
C GLY A 593 9.46 -21.94 -4.43
N ARG A 594 10.04 -22.76 -3.55
CA ARG A 594 11.23 -23.57 -3.85
C ARG A 594 10.96 -24.56 -5.00
N GLY A 595 11.88 -24.65 -5.96
CA GLY A 595 11.73 -25.48 -7.17
C GLY A 595 10.89 -24.86 -8.30
N SER A 596 10.42 -23.62 -8.15
CA SER A 596 9.62 -22.93 -9.18
C SER A 596 10.44 -22.33 -10.33
N ALA A 597 11.76 -22.15 -10.13
CA ALA A 597 12.63 -21.54 -11.12
C ALA A 597 13.06 -22.55 -12.20
N LEU A 598 12.97 -22.14 -13.47
CA LEU A 598 13.38 -22.95 -14.62
C LEU A 598 14.90 -22.88 -14.81
N ALA A 599 15.65 -23.62 -14.00
CA ALA A 599 17.12 -23.52 -13.91
C ALA A 599 17.85 -23.59 -15.27
N GLY A 600 17.35 -24.39 -16.22
CA GLY A 600 17.90 -24.54 -17.58
C GLY A 600 17.46 -23.49 -18.61
N ALA A 601 16.50 -22.62 -18.31
CA ALA A 601 16.03 -21.61 -19.25
C ALA A 601 17.04 -20.45 -19.38
N GLN A 602 17.15 -19.90 -20.59
CA GLN A 602 17.89 -18.66 -20.85
C GLN A 602 17.27 -17.51 -20.04
N LEU A 603 18.09 -16.56 -19.55
CA LEU A 603 17.59 -15.37 -18.87
C LEU A 603 17.53 -14.20 -19.85
N GLU A 604 16.59 -13.29 -19.60
CA GLU A 604 16.52 -11.98 -20.25
C GLU A 604 16.66 -10.90 -19.17
N ILE A 605 17.63 -10.01 -19.34
CA ILE A 605 17.67 -8.71 -18.66
C ILE A 605 16.70 -7.80 -19.43
N VAL A 606 15.80 -7.10 -18.74
CA VAL A 606 14.76 -6.27 -19.38
C VAL A 606 14.87 -4.79 -18.99
N VAL A 607 15.18 -4.49 -17.73
CA VAL A 607 15.37 -3.11 -17.25
C VAL A 607 16.66 -3.02 -16.45
N CYS A 608 17.48 -2.02 -16.78
CA CYS A 608 18.55 -1.54 -15.90
C CYS A 608 17.97 -0.43 -15.02
N ARG A 609 18.12 -0.52 -13.70
CA ARG A 609 17.60 0.47 -12.75
C ARG A 609 18.72 1.00 -11.85
N LEU A 610 18.66 2.30 -11.59
CA LEU A 610 19.45 2.98 -10.57
C LEU A 610 18.52 3.66 -9.56
N ARG A 611 18.70 3.36 -8.27
CA ARG A 611 18.17 4.16 -7.16
C ARG A 611 19.28 5.06 -6.64
N ALA A 612 19.20 6.35 -6.94
CA ALA A 612 20.12 7.37 -6.48
C ALA A 612 19.53 8.08 -5.25
N LYS A 613 20.18 7.95 -4.09
CA LYS A 613 19.78 8.59 -2.84
C LYS A 613 20.72 9.74 -2.51
N ALA A 614 20.17 10.84 -1.99
CA ALA A 614 20.96 11.86 -1.32
C ALA A 614 20.65 11.87 0.16
N LEU A 615 21.67 11.59 0.97
CA LEU A 615 21.56 11.50 2.42
C LEU A 615 21.11 12.86 2.99
N THR A 616 19.96 12.89 3.63
CA THR A 616 19.45 14.06 4.35
C THR A 616 19.98 14.07 5.79
N PRO A 617 19.89 15.19 6.53
CA PRO A 617 20.20 15.18 7.96
C PRO A 617 19.24 14.23 8.68
N GLN A 618 19.76 13.11 9.17
CA GLN A 618 18.94 12.05 9.76
C GLN A 618 18.53 12.38 11.21
N PRO A 619 17.28 12.09 11.63
CA PRO A 619 16.84 12.24 13.01
C PRO A 619 17.75 11.50 14.01
N LYS A 620 18.13 12.17 15.10
CA LYS A 620 18.80 11.47 16.22
C LYS A 620 17.73 10.87 17.12
N LEU A 621 17.71 9.56 17.30
CA LEU A 621 16.83 8.95 18.32
C LEU A 621 17.50 9.00 19.70
N LEU A 622 16.87 9.73 20.62
CA LEU A 622 17.28 9.75 22.02
C LEU A 622 17.02 8.41 22.69
N ARG A 623 18.08 7.77 23.19
CA ARG A 623 17.99 6.60 24.07
C ARG A 623 17.75 7.03 25.52
N ALA A 624 16.77 6.42 26.17
CA ALA A 624 16.49 6.62 27.58
C ALA A 624 17.70 6.20 28.43
N ARG A 625 18.33 7.17 29.10
CA ARG A 625 19.55 6.95 29.92
C ARG A 625 19.33 6.11 31.18
N LYS A 626 18.08 5.97 31.63
CA LYS A 626 17.69 5.21 32.82
C LYS A 626 16.49 4.33 32.49
N SER A 627 16.51 3.11 33.03
CA SER A 627 15.43 2.13 32.92
C SER A 627 14.94 1.77 34.31
N THR A 628 13.64 1.61 34.50
CA THR A 628 13.00 1.28 35.78
C THR A 628 11.79 0.37 35.57
N SER A 629 11.69 -0.69 36.34
CA SER A 629 10.50 -1.56 36.37
C SER A 629 9.32 -0.90 37.10
N ARG A 630 9.58 0.09 37.96
CA ARG A 630 8.55 0.77 38.76
C ARG A 630 7.77 1.76 37.91
N ILE A 631 6.48 1.49 37.73
CA ILE A 631 5.53 2.41 37.08
C ILE A 631 5.34 3.65 37.97
N PRO A 632 5.49 4.88 37.44
CA PRO A 632 5.22 6.11 38.19
C PRO A 632 3.75 6.20 38.63
N ARG A 633 3.48 6.62 39.87
CA ARG A 633 2.09 6.81 40.36
C ARG A 633 1.28 7.79 39.50
N ALA A 634 1.92 8.84 38.99
CA ALA A 634 1.29 9.81 38.08
C ALA A 634 0.86 9.20 36.73
N ALA A 635 1.47 8.08 36.32
CA ALA A 635 1.07 7.34 35.14
C ALA A 635 -0.17 6.45 35.37
N MET A 636 -0.62 6.25 36.61
CA MET A 636 -1.82 5.47 36.90
C MET A 636 -3.07 6.35 36.81
N ARG A 637 -4.09 5.90 36.06
CA ARG A 637 -5.39 6.56 35.92
C ARG A 637 -6.48 5.72 36.61
N ARG A 638 -7.69 6.28 36.72
CA ARG A 638 -8.87 5.56 37.23
C ARG A 638 -9.14 4.32 36.35
N GLN A 639 -9.55 3.22 36.97
CA GLN A 639 -9.93 2.02 36.23
C GLN A 639 -11.18 2.27 35.38
N ARG A 640 -11.25 1.66 34.19
CA ARG A 640 -12.43 1.72 33.29
C ARG A 640 -13.10 0.37 33.19
N GLN A 641 -14.43 0.35 33.08
CA GLN A 641 -15.21 -0.86 32.81
C GLN A 641 -15.17 -1.22 31.32
N ILE A 642 -14.17 -1.99 30.92
CA ILE A 642 -13.96 -2.42 29.53
C ILE A 642 -14.56 -3.82 29.34
N TYR A 643 -15.38 -4.00 28.32
CA TYR A 643 -15.84 -5.32 27.88
C TYR A 643 -14.73 -6.04 27.14
N TRP A 644 -14.40 -7.26 27.53
CA TRP A 644 -13.39 -8.07 26.84
C TRP A 644 -14.09 -9.27 26.19
N PRO A 645 -14.19 -9.33 24.84
CA PRO A 645 -14.92 -10.41 24.15
C PRO A 645 -14.44 -11.81 24.54
N ASP A 646 -13.12 -12.01 24.61
CA ASP A 646 -12.51 -13.27 25.07
C ASP A 646 -12.76 -13.64 26.55
N LEU A 647 -13.40 -12.76 27.33
CA LEU A 647 -13.85 -13.02 28.72
C LEU A 647 -15.38 -13.04 28.85
N GLY A 648 -16.12 -12.69 27.78
CA GLY A 648 -17.58 -12.56 27.77
C GLY A 648 -18.15 -11.51 28.74
N LYS A 649 -17.33 -10.59 29.28
CA LYS A 649 -17.79 -9.65 30.32
C LYS A 649 -16.98 -8.37 30.43
N ARG A 650 -17.59 -7.36 31.09
CA ARG A 650 -16.90 -6.16 31.56
C ARG A 650 -15.95 -6.50 32.71
N ARG A 651 -14.79 -5.84 32.72
CA ARG A 651 -13.80 -5.90 33.81
C ARG A 651 -13.31 -4.49 34.12
N ALA A 652 -13.20 -4.19 35.42
CA ALA A 652 -12.46 -3.03 35.91
C ALA A 652 -10.99 -3.17 35.49
N THR A 653 -10.62 -2.40 34.48
CA THR A 653 -9.35 -2.52 33.76
C THR A 653 -8.44 -1.37 34.18
N PRO A 654 -7.18 -1.62 34.59
CA PRO A 654 -6.24 -0.56 34.90
C PRO A 654 -5.94 0.27 33.65
N VAL A 655 -6.01 1.59 33.80
CA VAL A 655 -5.72 2.56 32.75
C VAL A 655 -4.43 3.28 33.11
N TYR A 656 -3.54 3.44 32.14
CA TYR A 656 -2.26 4.14 32.30
C TYR A 656 -2.18 5.36 31.37
N ASP A 657 -1.35 6.33 31.74
CA ASP A 657 -0.93 7.44 30.87
C ASP A 657 0.41 7.09 30.22
N GLY A 658 0.37 6.80 28.92
CA GLY A 658 1.50 6.32 28.13
C GLY A 658 2.62 7.33 27.91
N GLU A 659 2.39 8.62 28.15
CA GLU A 659 3.47 9.63 28.17
C GLU A 659 4.34 9.52 29.43
N LEU A 660 3.71 9.08 30.53
CA LEU A 660 4.29 9.05 31.87
C LEU A 660 4.87 7.68 32.22
N LEU A 661 4.76 6.70 31.32
CA LEU A 661 5.48 5.43 31.43
C LEU A 661 6.96 5.64 31.08
N ALA A 662 7.85 4.98 31.82
CA ALA A 662 9.29 5.07 31.64
C ALA A 662 9.87 3.78 31.01
N SER A 663 11.02 3.89 30.35
CA SER A 663 11.83 2.73 29.92
C SER A 663 11.92 1.69 31.03
N GLY A 664 11.70 0.42 30.69
CA GLY A 664 11.71 -0.71 31.62
C GLY A 664 10.38 -1.02 32.30
N ASN A 665 9.38 -0.13 32.24
CA ASN A 665 8.06 -0.39 32.81
C ASN A 665 7.42 -1.61 32.13
N LYS A 666 6.83 -2.51 32.93
CA LYS A 666 6.09 -3.69 32.47
C LYS A 666 4.66 -3.66 32.98
N ILE A 667 3.68 -3.90 32.10
CA ILE A 667 2.25 -3.91 32.43
C ILE A 667 1.66 -5.23 31.93
N ALA A 668 1.13 -6.04 32.84
CA ALA A 668 0.41 -7.27 32.49
C ALA A 668 -1.03 -6.97 32.05
N GLY A 669 -1.50 -7.68 31.02
CA GLY A 669 -2.87 -7.57 30.52
C GLY A 669 -3.91 -8.29 31.40
N PRO A 670 -5.22 -7.99 31.26
CA PRO A 670 -5.79 -6.92 30.44
C PRO A 670 -5.56 -5.53 31.06
N ALA A 671 -5.08 -4.59 30.25
CA ALA A 671 -4.81 -3.22 30.61
C ALA A 671 -5.10 -2.29 29.41
N ALA A 672 -5.27 -1.00 29.70
CA ALA A 672 -5.28 0.06 28.68
C ALA A 672 -4.21 1.10 29.00
N ALA A 673 -3.52 1.63 27.99
CA ALA A 673 -2.58 2.75 28.17
C ALA A 673 -2.90 3.84 27.16
N HIS A 674 -3.18 5.05 27.62
CA HIS A 674 -3.54 6.17 26.76
C HIS A 674 -2.30 6.89 26.25
N ALA A 675 -2.12 7.01 24.94
CA ALA A 675 -1.12 7.93 24.39
C ALA A 675 -1.69 9.35 24.31
N ALA A 676 -0.90 10.38 24.63
CA ALA A 676 -1.43 11.73 24.80
C ALA A 676 -1.45 12.53 23.51
N MET A 677 -2.47 12.31 22.68
CA MET A 677 -2.93 13.33 21.73
C MET A 677 -3.67 14.48 22.46
N ARG A 678 -3.06 14.95 23.55
CA ARG A 678 -3.59 15.05 24.93
C ARG A 678 -4.11 13.75 25.57
N ARG A 679 -5.04 12.92 25.02
CA ARG A 679 -5.24 11.44 25.27
C ARG A 679 -6.04 10.73 24.14
N ARG A 680 -5.84 9.41 24.03
CA ARG A 680 -6.72 8.33 23.51
C ARG A 680 -6.16 6.99 24.01
N ALA A 681 -7.00 5.98 24.23
CA ALA A 681 -6.60 4.66 24.75
C ALA A 681 -5.95 3.73 23.69
N ARG A 682 -4.98 2.91 24.13
CA ARG A 682 -4.46 1.71 23.46
C ARG A 682 -4.79 0.49 24.34
N GLN A 683 -5.05 -0.68 23.76
CA GLN A 683 -5.51 -1.86 24.49
C GLN A 683 -4.52 -3.02 24.45
N PHE A 684 -4.37 -3.73 25.57
CA PHE A 684 -3.40 -4.81 25.69
C PHE A 684 -3.94 -5.95 26.56
N ARG A 685 -3.97 -7.17 25.99
CA ARG A 685 -4.32 -8.40 26.71
C ARG A 685 -3.09 -9.26 27.05
N THR A 686 -1.91 -8.80 26.69
CA THR A 686 -0.60 -9.43 26.92
C THR A 686 0.37 -8.42 27.52
N ASP A 687 1.60 -8.83 27.81
CA ASP A 687 2.56 -8.00 28.52
C ASP A 687 3.08 -6.85 27.64
N ILE A 688 2.92 -5.62 28.13
CA ILE A 688 3.53 -4.42 27.58
C ILE A 688 4.89 -4.22 28.25
N GLN A 689 5.94 -3.96 27.47
CA GLN A 689 7.22 -3.46 27.97
C GLN A 689 7.58 -2.16 27.26
N VAL A 690 7.96 -1.14 28.04
CA VAL A 690 8.50 0.12 27.50
C VAL A 690 9.99 -0.02 27.24
N SER A 691 10.42 0.26 26.01
CA SER A 691 11.82 0.12 25.58
C SER A 691 12.65 1.38 25.88
N ALA A 692 13.98 1.25 25.77
CA ALA A 692 14.91 2.38 25.86
C ALA A 692 14.87 3.31 24.63
N MET A 693 14.17 2.94 23.56
CA MET A 693 13.93 3.78 22.37
C MET A 693 12.55 4.46 22.43
N GLU A 694 11.91 4.49 23.59
CA GLU A 694 10.55 5.03 23.78
C GLU A 694 9.52 4.36 22.83
N THR A 695 9.56 3.03 22.80
CA THR A 695 8.57 2.20 22.07
C THR A 695 7.83 1.27 23.03
N CYS A 696 6.52 1.12 22.85
CA CYS A 696 5.75 0.06 23.52
C CYS A 696 5.99 -1.22 22.73
N THR A 697 6.71 -2.15 23.34
CA THR A 697 6.71 -3.54 22.90
C THR A 697 5.54 -4.25 23.57
N VAL A 698 4.78 -5.01 22.79
CA VAL A 698 3.73 -5.90 23.25
C VAL A 698 4.14 -7.30 22.83
N GLU A 699 4.45 -8.17 23.79
CA GLU A 699 4.86 -9.55 23.51
C GLU A 699 3.71 -10.49 23.82
N SER A 700 3.48 -11.46 22.93
CA SER A 700 2.49 -12.50 23.20
C SER A 700 3.02 -13.40 24.31
N GLY A 701 2.56 -13.18 25.55
CA GLY A 701 2.80 -14.07 26.68
C GLY A 701 2.21 -15.45 26.40
N LEU A 702 2.99 -16.31 25.76
CA LEU A 702 2.68 -17.72 25.58
C LEU A 702 2.73 -18.40 26.95
N LEU A 703 1.63 -18.29 27.68
CA LEU A 703 1.19 -19.37 28.55
C LEU A 703 1.12 -20.64 27.69
N ARG A 704 2.22 -21.40 27.67
CA ARG A 704 2.21 -22.80 27.23
C ARG A 704 1.01 -23.43 27.95
N LYS A 705 -0.04 -23.81 27.20
CA LYS A 705 -1.21 -24.50 27.77
C LYS A 705 -0.69 -25.76 28.46
N LYS A 706 -0.52 -25.73 29.79
CA LYS A 706 -0.32 -26.95 30.59
C LYS A 706 -1.62 -27.73 30.50
N PRO A 707 -1.69 -28.90 29.83
CA PRO A 707 -2.99 -29.48 29.46
C PRO A 707 -3.83 -30.02 30.63
N CYS A 708 -3.31 -30.04 31.86
CA CYS A 708 -3.97 -30.69 33.00
C CYS A 708 -3.70 -30.07 34.38
N GLY A 709 -2.93 -28.97 34.50
CA GLY A 709 -2.60 -28.35 35.80
C GLY A 709 -1.73 -29.19 36.77
N GLN A 710 -1.57 -30.49 36.53
CA GLN A 710 -0.82 -31.43 37.36
C GLN A 710 0.69 -31.44 37.04
N PRO A 711 1.55 -31.93 37.97
CA PRO A 711 2.95 -32.22 37.69
C PRO A 711 3.11 -33.23 36.55
N ALA A 712 4.21 -33.12 35.79
CA ALA A 712 4.58 -34.14 34.82
C ALA A 712 5.19 -35.36 35.54
N VAL A 713 4.77 -36.56 35.14
CA VAL A 713 5.25 -37.84 35.69
C VAL A 713 6.04 -38.67 34.69
N ALA A 714 6.01 -38.32 33.40
CA ALA A 714 6.80 -38.95 32.34
C ALA A 714 7.05 -37.97 31.17
N LYS A 715 7.84 -38.40 30.18
CA LYS A 715 7.95 -37.75 28.86
C LYS A 715 7.35 -38.64 27.77
N CYS A 716 6.84 -38.02 26.69
CA CYS A 716 6.48 -38.73 25.46
C CYS A 716 7.73 -39.29 24.77
N ALA A 717 7.71 -40.57 24.42
CA ALA A 717 8.84 -41.26 23.79
C ALA A 717 9.23 -40.70 22.41
N ASN A 718 8.29 -40.11 21.66
CA ASN A 718 8.55 -39.64 20.29
C ASN A 718 8.88 -38.14 20.17
N CYS A 719 8.45 -37.30 21.12
CA CYS A 719 8.56 -35.85 21.02
C CYS A 719 8.96 -35.16 22.34
N GLU A 720 9.35 -35.93 23.35
CA GLU A 720 9.75 -35.50 24.70
C GLU A 720 8.76 -34.62 25.48
N GLN A 721 7.56 -34.35 24.94
CA GLN A 721 6.53 -33.58 25.64
C GLN A 721 6.23 -34.16 27.04
N PRO A 722 6.22 -33.34 28.11
CA PRO A 722 5.88 -33.81 29.44
C PRO A 722 4.44 -34.35 29.52
N LEU A 723 4.28 -35.55 30.05
CA LEU A 723 3.01 -36.23 30.23
C LEU A 723 2.58 -36.19 31.71
N CYS A 724 1.33 -35.80 31.97
CA CYS A 724 0.64 -36.13 33.22
C CYS A 724 -0.12 -37.46 33.05
N SER A 725 -0.44 -38.13 34.16
CA SER A 725 -1.00 -39.49 34.17
C SER A 725 -2.25 -39.68 33.30
N LYS A 726 -3.09 -38.65 33.15
CA LYS A 726 -4.30 -38.68 32.29
C LYS A 726 -4.04 -38.66 30.78
N HIS A 727 -2.84 -38.30 30.32
CA HIS A 727 -2.52 -38.10 28.90
C HIS A 727 -1.42 -39.04 28.37
N ALA A 728 -0.95 -39.98 29.19
CA ALA A 728 0.08 -40.93 28.83
C ALA A 728 -0.54 -42.20 28.23
N ILE A 729 -0.44 -42.36 26.91
CA ILE A 729 -0.98 -43.54 26.21
C ILE A 729 0.13 -44.60 26.11
N PRO A 730 -0.03 -45.80 26.69
CA PRO A 730 0.98 -46.85 26.58
C PRO A 730 1.04 -47.45 25.18
N ARG A 731 2.26 -47.65 24.67
CA ARG A 731 2.58 -48.42 23.48
C ARG A 731 3.60 -49.50 23.86
N THR A 732 3.39 -50.71 23.36
CA THR A 732 4.41 -51.78 23.39
C THR A 732 4.97 -51.97 21.99
N SER A 733 6.29 -51.86 21.84
CA SER A 733 7.00 -52.12 20.59
C SER A 733 8.33 -52.79 20.94
N ALA A 734 8.67 -53.89 20.26
CA ALA A 734 9.87 -54.70 20.55
C ALA A 734 10.07 -54.99 22.06
N GLY A 735 9.00 -55.42 22.74
CA GLY A 735 9.03 -55.81 24.16
C GLY A 735 9.10 -54.68 25.19
N LYS A 736 9.32 -53.41 24.79
CA LYS A 736 9.41 -52.27 25.73
C LYS A 736 8.08 -51.51 25.82
N LYS A 737 7.64 -51.18 27.04
CA LYS A 737 6.54 -50.24 27.30
C LYS A 737 7.06 -48.80 27.18
N MET A 738 6.43 -48.03 26.30
CA MET A 738 6.69 -46.60 26.09
C MET A 738 5.40 -45.80 26.30
N LEU A 739 5.51 -44.52 26.63
CA LEU A 739 4.37 -43.62 26.79
C LEU A 739 4.37 -42.57 25.68
N LEU A 740 3.21 -42.37 25.04
CA LEU A 740 3.00 -41.39 23.96
C LEU A 740 1.99 -40.32 24.37
N CYS A 741 2.14 -39.11 23.83
CA CYS A 741 1.08 -38.10 23.88
C CYS A 741 -0.03 -38.42 22.86
N PRO A 742 -1.24 -37.85 23.01
CA PRO A 742 -2.38 -38.12 22.13
C PRO A 742 -2.14 -37.84 20.64
N GLU A 743 -1.23 -36.93 20.29
CA GLU A 743 -0.87 -36.61 18.91
C GLU A 743 0.04 -37.68 18.32
N CYS A 744 1.14 -38.03 18.99
CA CYS A 744 2.02 -39.11 18.55
C CYS A 744 1.32 -40.48 18.52
N ALA A 745 0.39 -40.74 19.44
CA ALA A 745 -0.41 -41.96 19.44
C ALA A 745 -1.39 -42.02 18.25
N ARG A 746 -1.97 -40.89 17.83
CA ARG A 746 -2.82 -40.80 16.63
C ARG A 746 -1.99 -41.01 15.36
N ALA A 747 -0.88 -40.30 15.22
CA ALA A 747 0.02 -40.44 14.07
C ALA A 747 0.53 -41.90 13.92
N TRP A 748 0.91 -42.55 15.02
CA TRP A 748 1.33 -43.96 14.99
C TRP A 748 0.21 -44.91 14.54
N LYS A 749 -1.00 -44.79 15.10
CA LYS A 749 -2.17 -45.59 14.65
C LYS A 749 -2.51 -45.37 13.18
N GLN A 750 -2.21 -44.19 12.64
CA GLN A 750 -2.39 -43.87 11.24
C GLN A 750 -1.33 -44.58 10.37
N SER A 751 -0.07 -44.60 10.82
CA SER A 751 1.03 -45.28 10.11
C SER A 751 0.90 -46.82 10.06
N GLU A 752 0.35 -47.47 11.11
CA GLU A 752 0.10 -48.91 11.06
C GLU A 752 -0.98 -49.28 10.03
N LYS A 753 -1.99 -48.43 9.83
CA LYS A 753 -2.99 -48.63 8.78
C LYS A 753 -2.42 -48.48 7.36
N THR A 754 -1.37 -47.69 7.16
CA THR A 754 -0.82 -47.43 5.80
C THR A 754 0.17 -48.50 5.35
N LEU A 755 0.65 -49.37 6.25
CA LEU A 755 1.60 -50.44 5.96
C LEU A 755 0.93 -51.78 5.59
N GLY A 756 -0.40 -51.86 5.63
CA GLY A 756 -1.16 -53.10 5.38
C GLY A 756 -1.61 -53.32 3.93
N GLU A 757 -1.47 -52.33 3.04
CA GLU A 757 -2.06 -52.36 1.69
C GLU A 757 -1.02 -52.06 0.58
N LEU A 758 -0.28 -53.08 0.15
CA LEU A 758 0.54 -53.07 -1.08
C LEU A 758 0.62 -54.47 -1.72
N PRO A 759 0.11 -54.67 -2.94
CA PRO A 759 0.51 -55.75 -3.84
C PRO A 759 1.41 -55.24 -4.99
N ALA A 760 2.16 -56.16 -5.61
CA ALA A 760 3.25 -55.85 -6.55
C ALA A 760 2.83 -55.66 -8.02
N THR A 761 3.71 -54.98 -8.78
CA THR A 761 3.70 -54.82 -10.26
C THR A 761 4.03 -56.14 -11.00
N PRO A 762 3.59 -56.38 -12.26
CA PRO A 762 4.39 -55.93 -13.43
C PRO A 762 3.66 -55.63 -14.79
N ALA A 763 4.34 -54.78 -15.59
CA ALA A 763 4.58 -54.83 -17.05
C ALA A 763 3.48 -54.86 -18.17
N SER A 764 3.59 -53.84 -19.04
CA SER A 764 3.63 -53.84 -20.54
C SER A 764 2.37 -53.89 -21.45
N ALA A 765 2.60 -53.39 -22.68
CA ALA A 765 1.79 -53.42 -23.93
C ALA A 765 0.76 -52.28 -24.22
N LEU A 766 0.50 -52.08 -25.52
CA LEU A 766 -0.12 -50.91 -26.19
C LEU A 766 -1.35 -51.36 -27.06
N PRO A 767 -2.08 -50.50 -27.83
CA PRO A 767 -3.56 -50.45 -27.94
C PRO A 767 -4.08 -51.19 -29.21
N PRO A 768 -5.24 -50.89 -29.89
CA PRO A 768 -6.36 -49.92 -29.69
C PRO A 768 -7.81 -50.43 -30.02
N GLN A 769 -8.77 -49.49 -30.09
CA GLN A 769 -10.06 -49.46 -30.84
C GLN A 769 -11.41 -49.81 -30.16
N ALA A 770 -12.46 -49.08 -30.63
CA ALA A 770 -13.90 -49.36 -30.61
C ALA A 770 -14.60 -49.48 -29.22
N GLU A 771 -15.90 -49.19 -29.02
CA GLU A 771 -16.97 -48.56 -29.82
C GLU A 771 -18.02 -47.95 -28.86
N LYS A 772 -19.02 -47.21 -29.36
CA LYS A 772 -20.12 -46.67 -28.52
C LYS A 772 -21.13 -47.77 -28.11
N PRO A 773 -21.93 -47.54 -27.06
CA PRO A 773 -23.34 -47.26 -27.36
C PRO A 773 -23.99 -46.09 -26.60
N ALA A 774 -25.16 -45.71 -27.11
CA ALA A 774 -26.19 -44.81 -26.58
C ALA A 774 -26.85 -45.36 -25.28
N ALA A 775 -27.66 -44.64 -24.49
CA ALA A 775 -28.04 -43.22 -24.38
C ALA A 775 -28.82 -43.01 -23.06
N GLU A 776 -29.00 -41.76 -22.61
CA GLU A 776 -30.26 -41.32 -21.97
C GLU A 776 -30.40 -39.78 -21.97
N LYS A 777 -31.63 -39.26 -22.01
CA LYS A 777 -31.96 -37.83 -22.05
C LYS A 777 -32.46 -37.32 -20.69
N PRO A 778 -32.12 -36.09 -20.27
CA PRO A 778 -32.91 -35.32 -19.31
C PRO A 778 -33.95 -34.42 -20.00
N ALA A 779 -34.99 -34.02 -19.26
CA ALA A 779 -36.21 -33.38 -19.77
C ALA A 779 -36.16 -31.84 -19.87
N THR A 780 -37.08 -31.29 -20.68
CA THR A 780 -37.31 -29.86 -20.94
C THR A 780 -38.15 -29.17 -19.84
N PRO A 781 -37.84 -27.93 -19.43
CA PRO A 781 -38.69 -27.12 -18.53
C PRO A 781 -39.81 -26.33 -19.26
N PRO A 782 -40.84 -25.84 -18.54
CA PRO A 782 -42.02 -25.18 -19.12
C PRO A 782 -41.82 -23.68 -19.44
N PRO A 783 -42.70 -23.07 -20.28
CA PRO A 783 -42.57 -21.68 -20.73
C PRO A 783 -43.16 -20.63 -19.75
N PRO A 784 -42.65 -19.37 -19.77
CA PRO A 784 -43.16 -18.27 -18.95
C PRO A 784 -44.39 -17.56 -19.56
N ALA A 785 -45.14 -16.85 -18.70
CA ALA A 785 -46.38 -16.16 -19.05
C ALA A 785 -46.19 -14.75 -19.66
N LYS A 786 -47.22 -14.25 -20.37
CA LYS A 786 -47.28 -12.93 -21.02
C LYS A 786 -47.53 -11.77 -20.04
N PRO A 787 -46.93 -10.58 -20.26
CA PRO A 787 -47.43 -9.30 -19.74
C PRO A 787 -48.32 -8.55 -20.76
N ALA A 788 -49.07 -7.55 -20.28
CA ALA A 788 -50.10 -6.82 -21.04
C ALA A 788 -49.61 -5.49 -21.68
N GLU A 789 -50.39 -4.95 -22.60
CA GLU A 789 -50.09 -3.73 -23.39
C GLU A 789 -50.34 -2.41 -22.64
N LYS A 790 -49.52 -1.38 -22.92
CA LYS A 790 -49.99 -0.08 -23.49
C LYS A 790 -48.87 0.92 -23.86
N LYS A 791 -48.71 1.12 -25.18
CA LYS A 791 -48.56 2.40 -25.93
C LYS A 791 -47.76 3.58 -25.33
N ASN A 792 -46.61 3.89 -25.93
CA ASN A 792 -46.35 5.06 -26.82
C ASN A 792 -44.84 5.39 -26.92
N GLU A 793 -44.23 5.28 -28.12
CA GLU A 793 -43.08 6.10 -28.60
C GLU A 793 -42.72 5.76 -30.09
N PRO A 794 -41.96 6.60 -30.82
CA PRO A 794 -41.90 6.63 -32.31
C PRO A 794 -40.97 5.59 -32.97
N PRO A 795 -41.02 5.40 -34.31
CA PRO A 795 -40.43 4.22 -34.97
C PRO A 795 -38.90 4.29 -35.16
N PRO A 796 -38.18 3.16 -35.02
CA PRO A 796 -36.76 3.06 -35.34
C PRO A 796 -36.49 2.88 -36.85
N ILE A 797 -35.32 3.32 -37.28
CA ILE A 797 -34.81 3.30 -38.66
C ILE A 797 -34.37 1.88 -39.06
N GLU A 798 -34.59 1.50 -40.32
CA GLU A 798 -34.26 0.18 -40.86
C GLU A 798 -32.74 -0.08 -40.95
N PRO A 799 -32.26 -1.30 -40.63
CA PRO A 799 -30.86 -1.70 -40.83
C PRO A 799 -30.59 -2.16 -42.27
N SER A 800 -29.60 -1.53 -42.92
CA SER A 800 -29.11 -1.90 -44.25
C SER A 800 -28.42 -3.28 -44.28
N ALA A 801 -28.57 -4.00 -45.40
CA ALA A 801 -28.11 -5.38 -45.60
C ALA A 801 -26.58 -5.58 -45.50
N PRO A 802 -26.12 -6.80 -45.12
CA PRO A 802 -24.69 -7.14 -45.08
C PRO A 802 -24.12 -7.38 -46.49
N LEU A 803 -22.89 -6.90 -46.73
CA LEU A 803 -22.11 -7.16 -47.94
C LEU A 803 -21.34 -8.48 -47.82
N GLU A 804 -21.52 -9.38 -48.79
CA GLU A 804 -20.71 -10.59 -48.94
C GLU A 804 -19.35 -10.27 -49.57
N PHE A 805 -18.26 -10.80 -49.00
CA PHE A 805 -16.93 -10.76 -49.60
C PHE A 805 -16.58 -12.11 -50.21
N THR A 806 -16.47 -12.17 -51.53
CA THR A 806 -15.94 -13.34 -52.27
C THR A 806 -14.40 -13.35 -52.28
N PRO A 807 -13.75 -14.50 -52.08
CA PRO A 807 -12.28 -14.59 -52.15
C PRO A 807 -11.79 -14.77 -53.60
N GLU A 808 -10.88 -13.89 -54.05
CA GLU A 808 -10.22 -14.04 -55.35
C GLU A 808 -9.13 -15.12 -55.37
N LYS A 809 -8.90 -15.70 -56.55
CA LYS A 809 -8.01 -16.84 -56.78
C LYS A 809 -6.56 -16.40 -57.02
N LYS A 810 -5.61 -17.21 -56.54
CA LYS A 810 -4.23 -17.24 -57.07
C LYS A 810 -4.23 -17.65 -58.55
N PRO A 811 -3.31 -17.12 -59.37
CA PRO A 811 -2.78 -17.80 -60.55
C PRO A 811 -1.42 -18.48 -60.23
N GLU A 812 -1.26 -19.73 -60.64
CA GLU A 812 0.05 -20.41 -60.73
C GLU A 812 0.51 -20.45 -62.20
N ASP A 813 1.79 -20.17 -62.38
CA ASP A 813 2.74 -20.58 -63.42
C ASP A 813 2.37 -20.59 -64.92
N LYS A 814 3.26 -19.95 -65.71
CA LYS A 814 3.79 -20.53 -66.96
C LYS A 814 5.12 -19.90 -67.41
N LYS A 815 6.12 -20.78 -67.54
CA LYS A 815 7.48 -20.62 -68.10
C LYS A 815 8.54 -19.94 -67.23
#